data_AF-A0A2V7UTP0-F1
#
_entry.id   AF-A0A2V7UTP0-F1
#
_cell.length_a   1.000
_cell.length_b   1.000
_cell.length_c   1.000
_cell.angle_alpha   90.00
_cell.angle_beta   90.00
_cell.angle_gamma   90.00
#
_symmetry.space_group_name_H-M   'P 1'
#
loop_
_entity.id
_entity.type
_entity.pdbx_description
1 polymer ?
#
loop_
_entity_poly.entity_id
_entity_poly.type
_entity_poly.pdbx_seq_one_letter_code
_entity_poly.pdbx_strand_id
1 'polypeptide(L)'
;MAPAALDHVVRRCLEKDPADRWQSARDVGAELQWIAEAGSQADATAPITIRRKTREAMAWGLAAVLGLAVLALALATQWQRAPTATAPRAFRATLMPPPGNALIPFDQLGLALSPDGKTLAFVASAVDGRKQIWLRSLTEMESRPMAETTGASYPFWSPDGGSLGFFAEGKLKTIDLRGGSPRVIADAPSGRGGSWGSEGTILFAPNITSSILRVSSSGGEAKEVTTYDPKLETTHRWPVFLPDGRHFLYVSRARVGGRDELGRLMLAALDGSKASVLISDSTNALYVEPGYLIYGRSANLYAWRFDAKALRLEGEAVPIVPDKLSYWEAKNFVPFSAAGDGTLVFVPESGRSSELRWYDRQGRQVGSLAPAGFYRTPRISPDGHKVAYVQADSINSLSNLWIRDLESNRSVRLTPQAGAFIGPAWTPDGAQIAFSCQPKGVGDVCAAPVDGGGEPHVLYESRTWKTGLCWMPDGKRLLFANQDPKTEQDIQMLPAGGGEPTDILRTPFTEQFPEVSPDGSRLAFVSNMSGRFEVYVRNLSGGEGQWQISTDGGGNPRWRSDGREMFYESADGYLMMVPWQAGAASGPRGGRPGGSAAGTGSGSGGGPGTPVRLFQFSERSEPGQFGLEVFGDVTPDGQRFLLNVPTTSPTSIGFHAITHWRSLPGATAK
;
A
#
# COMPACT_ATOMS: atom_id res chain seq x y z
N MET A 1 68.33 -88.92 24.13
CA MET A 1 67.40 -87.84 24.54
C MET A 1 66.03 -88.47 24.71
N ALA A 2 65.42 -88.36 25.90
CA ALA A 2 64.04 -88.80 26.08
C ALA A 2 63.09 -87.86 25.32
N PRO A 3 61.93 -88.33 24.80
CA PRO A 3 60.95 -87.45 24.15
C PRO A 3 60.52 -86.33 25.11
N ALA A 4 60.39 -85.10 24.61
CA ALA A 4 60.08 -83.92 25.44
C ALA A 4 58.82 -84.11 26.33
N ALA A 5 57.85 -84.88 25.85
CA ALA A 5 56.65 -85.23 26.60
C ALA A 5 56.92 -86.15 27.80
N LEU A 6 57.86 -87.10 27.69
CA LEU A 6 58.28 -87.94 28.82
C LEU A 6 59.12 -87.16 29.84
N ASP A 7 59.97 -86.23 29.39
CA ASP A 7 60.74 -85.36 30.31
C ASP A 7 59.80 -84.47 31.14
N HIS A 8 58.69 -84.00 30.56
CA HIS A 8 57.65 -83.24 31.26
C HIS A 8 57.04 -84.04 32.42
N VAL A 9 56.63 -85.30 32.16
CA VAL A 9 56.03 -86.16 33.18
C VAL A 9 56.99 -86.40 34.34
N VAL A 10 58.26 -86.71 34.04
CA VAL A 10 59.29 -86.99 35.06
C VAL A 10 59.64 -85.75 35.88
N ARG A 11 59.80 -84.57 35.27
CA ARG A 11 60.08 -83.33 36.02
C ARG A 11 58.97 -83.00 37.01
N ARG A 12 57.71 -83.17 36.59
CA ARG A 12 56.57 -82.88 37.46
C ARG A 12 56.40 -83.89 38.60
N CYS A 13 56.83 -85.16 38.42
CA CYS A 13 56.97 -86.10 39.54
C CYS A 13 58.00 -85.64 40.59
N LEU A 14 59.05 -84.94 40.16
CA LEU A 14 60.20 -84.56 40.99
C LEU A 14 60.09 -83.15 41.59
N GLU A 15 58.96 -82.46 41.44
CA GLU A 15 58.86 -81.09 41.90
C GLU A 15 59.02 -80.94 43.41
N LYS A 16 59.60 -79.84 43.91
CA LYS A 16 59.90 -79.74 45.34
C LYS A 16 58.66 -79.49 46.21
N ASP A 17 57.68 -78.76 45.69
CA ASP A 17 56.40 -78.53 46.37
C ASP A 17 55.44 -79.72 46.14
N PRO A 18 54.93 -80.38 47.20
CA PRO A 18 53.98 -81.47 47.08
C PRO A 18 52.72 -81.12 46.29
N ALA A 19 52.26 -79.86 46.31
CA ALA A 19 51.05 -79.45 45.59
C ALA A 19 51.24 -79.43 44.06
N ASP A 20 52.47 -79.23 43.58
CA ASP A 20 52.80 -79.15 42.15
C ASP A 20 53.17 -80.50 41.52
N ARG A 21 53.37 -81.53 42.37
CA ARG A 21 53.54 -82.92 41.93
C ARG A 21 52.25 -83.50 41.38
N TRP A 22 52.39 -84.59 40.64
CA TRP A 22 51.24 -85.47 40.37
C TRP A 22 50.71 -86.03 41.68
N GLN A 23 49.43 -85.82 41.95
CA GLN A 23 48.82 -86.13 43.24
C GLN A 23 48.52 -87.63 43.39
N SER A 24 48.45 -88.38 42.29
CA SER A 24 48.27 -89.82 42.30
C SER A 24 49.02 -90.53 41.17
N ALA A 25 49.30 -91.81 41.37
CA ALA A 25 49.85 -92.67 40.30
C ALA A 25 48.90 -92.79 39.09
N ARG A 26 47.60 -92.53 39.29
CA ARG A 26 46.60 -92.53 38.23
C ARG A 26 46.80 -91.36 37.27
N ASP A 27 47.20 -90.19 37.77
CA ASP A 27 47.42 -88.99 36.96
C ASP A 27 48.64 -89.17 36.04
N VAL A 28 49.72 -89.74 36.59
CA VAL A 28 50.92 -90.11 35.80
C VAL A 28 50.57 -91.16 34.74
N GLY A 29 49.75 -92.16 35.11
CA GLY A 29 49.31 -93.20 34.21
C GLY A 29 48.49 -92.67 33.03
N ALA A 30 47.55 -91.75 33.29
CA ALA A 30 46.75 -91.12 32.24
C ALA A 30 47.61 -90.36 31.23
N GLU A 31 48.64 -89.64 31.71
CA GLU A 31 49.49 -88.84 30.84
C GLU A 31 50.46 -89.69 30.00
N LEU A 32 51.00 -90.77 30.58
CA LEU A 32 51.79 -91.74 29.83
C LEU A 32 50.94 -92.47 28.76
N GLN A 33 49.67 -92.71 29.05
CA GLN A 33 48.73 -93.33 28.11
C GLN A 33 48.40 -92.38 26.96
N TRP A 34 48.20 -91.09 27.23
CA TRP A 34 48.05 -90.06 26.18
C TRP A 34 49.30 -89.95 25.29
N ILE A 35 50.50 -89.99 25.87
CA ILE A 35 51.76 -89.98 25.11
C ILE A 35 51.89 -91.24 24.21
N ALA A 36 51.47 -92.41 24.71
CA ALA A 36 51.48 -93.66 23.94
C ALA A 36 50.44 -93.66 22.80
N GLU A 37 49.27 -93.09 23.04
CA GLU A 37 48.20 -92.94 22.04
C GLU A 37 48.59 -91.90 20.96
N ALA A 38 49.22 -90.79 21.35
CA ALA A 38 49.74 -89.77 20.43
C ALA A 38 50.94 -90.26 19.60
N GLY A 39 51.76 -91.17 20.15
CA GLY A 39 52.85 -91.84 19.43
C GLY A 39 52.39 -92.83 18.36
N SER A 40 51.12 -93.25 18.39
CA SER A 40 50.54 -94.24 17.47
C SER A 40 49.85 -93.63 16.24
N GLN A 41 49.93 -92.31 16.04
CA GLN A 41 49.48 -91.61 14.82
C GLN A 41 50.63 -91.00 14.00
N ALA A 42 51.85 -91.53 14.14
CA ALA A 42 53.03 -91.08 13.39
C ALA A 42 53.51 -92.15 12.39
N ASP A 43 52.65 -92.56 11.47
CA ASP A 43 53.07 -93.16 10.18
C ASP A 43 51.92 -93.06 9.16
N ALA A 44 51.79 -91.87 8.58
CA ALA A 44 51.14 -91.69 7.29
C ALA A 44 51.77 -90.49 6.58
N THR A 45 52.36 -90.79 5.44
CA THR A 45 53.04 -89.89 4.50
C THR A 45 52.27 -88.60 4.22
N ALA A 46 52.96 -87.47 4.29
CA ALA A 46 52.44 -86.16 3.95
C ALA A 46 51.98 -86.10 2.48
N PRO A 47 50.72 -85.71 2.19
CA PRO A 47 50.41 -85.05 0.94
C PRO A 47 50.76 -83.57 1.08
N ILE A 48 51.49 -83.03 0.11
CA ILE A 48 51.69 -81.60 -0.06
C ILE A 48 50.31 -80.96 -0.26
N THR A 49 49.73 -80.39 0.79
CA THR A 49 48.54 -79.54 0.67
C THR A 49 49.00 -78.12 0.36
N ILE A 50 48.97 -77.73 -0.91
CA ILE A 50 48.95 -76.32 -1.31
C ILE A 50 47.70 -75.71 -0.65
N ARG A 51 47.93 -74.97 0.45
CA ARG A 51 46.89 -74.29 1.22
C ARG A 51 46.20 -73.29 0.28
N ARG A 52 44.94 -73.54 -0.06
CA ARG A 52 44.07 -72.70 -0.90
C ARG A 52 43.80 -71.33 -0.25
N LYS A 53 44.80 -70.44 -0.20
CA LYS A 53 44.65 -69.02 0.19
C LYS A 53 43.70 -68.24 -0.74
N THR A 54 43.45 -68.74 -1.95
CA THR A 54 42.58 -68.08 -2.94
C THR A 54 41.09 -68.23 -2.63
N ARG A 55 40.65 -69.32 -1.98
CA ARG A 55 39.22 -69.52 -1.68
C ARG A 55 38.75 -68.70 -0.48
N GLU A 56 39.58 -68.52 0.55
CA GLU A 56 39.28 -67.60 1.66
C GLU A 56 39.31 -66.14 1.20
N ALA A 57 40.28 -65.74 0.37
CA ALA A 57 40.31 -64.41 -0.21
C ALA A 57 39.10 -64.12 -1.11
N MET A 58 38.64 -65.12 -1.90
CA MET A 58 37.40 -65.00 -2.68
C MET A 58 36.15 -64.95 -1.80
N ALA A 59 36.11 -65.71 -0.71
CA ALA A 59 34.98 -65.67 0.23
C ALA A 59 34.87 -64.32 0.95
N TRP A 60 36.00 -63.75 1.40
CA TRP A 60 36.04 -62.41 1.99
C TRP A 60 35.78 -61.31 0.96
N GLY A 61 36.24 -61.47 -0.28
CA GLY A 61 35.90 -60.58 -1.39
C GLY A 61 34.40 -60.59 -1.70
N LEU A 62 33.78 -61.77 -1.74
CA LEU A 62 32.34 -61.92 -1.96
C LEU A 62 31.53 -61.33 -0.79
N ALA A 63 31.98 -61.53 0.46
CA ALA A 63 31.36 -60.94 1.63
C ALA A 63 31.44 -59.41 1.64
N ALA A 64 32.56 -58.82 1.20
CA ALA A 64 32.70 -57.37 1.06
C ALA A 64 31.78 -56.81 -0.02
N VAL A 65 31.67 -57.48 -1.16
CA VAL A 65 30.76 -57.10 -2.25
C VAL A 65 29.30 -57.18 -1.80
N LEU A 66 28.92 -58.26 -1.10
CA LEU A 66 27.58 -58.41 -0.53
C LEU A 66 27.30 -57.34 0.53
N GLY A 67 28.27 -57.03 1.40
CA GLY A 67 28.16 -55.96 2.39
C GLY A 67 27.94 -54.60 1.74
N LEU A 68 28.71 -54.28 0.69
CA LEU A 68 28.53 -53.04 -0.08
C LEU A 68 27.20 -53.01 -0.83
N ALA A 69 26.74 -54.13 -1.38
CA ALA A 69 25.44 -54.23 -2.04
C ALA A 69 24.28 -54.02 -1.05
N VAL A 70 24.38 -54.58 0.15
CA VAL A 70 23.40 -54.36 1.22
C VAL A 70 23.43 -52.91 1.70
N LEU A 71 24.61 -52.31 1.84
CA LEU A 71 24.74 -50.89 2.22
C LEU A 71 24.15 -49.97 1.15
N ALA A 72 24.43 -50.24 -0.13
CA ALA A 72 23.89 -49.52 -1.26
C ALA A 72 22.37 -49.66 -1.35
N LEU A 73 21.84 -50.87 -1.09
CA LEU A 73 20.40 -51.12 -1.03
C LEU A 73 19.74 -50.44 0.18
N ALA A 74 20.41 -50.41 1.33
CA ALA A 74 19.96 -49.69 2.52
C ALA A 74 19.92 -48.17 2.27
N LEU A 75 20.96 -47.61 1.63
CA LEU A 75 21.01 -46.20 1.25
C LEU A 75 19.97 -45.86 0.18
N ALA A 76 19.78 -46.73 -0.83
CA ALA A 76 18.77 -46.55 -1.87
C ALA A 76 17.34 -46.64 -1.30
N THR A 77 17.08 -47.58 -0.39
CA THR A 77 15.77 -47.68 0.28
C THR A 77 15.54 -46.54 1.27
N GLN A 78 16.57 -46.01 1.92
CA GLN A 78 16.48 -44.83 2.78
C GLN A 78 16.27 -43.55 1.96
N TRP A 79 16.82 -43.45 0.75
CA TRP A 79 16.50 -42.38 -0.21
C TRP A 79 15.10 -42.50 -0.80
N GLN A 80 14.62 -43.71 -1.09
CA GLN A 80 13.24 -43.93 -1.57
C GLN A 80 12.19 -43.76 -0.46
N ARG A 81 12.57 -44.00 0.80
CA ARG A 81 11.74 -43.75 2.00
C ARG A 81 11.97 -42.38 2.61
N ALA A 82 12.88 -41.57 2.08
CA ALA A 82 13.00 -40.18 2.49
C ALA A 82 11.62 -39.56 2.24
N PRO A 83 10.94 -39.04 3.28
CA PRO A 83 9.62 -38.49 3.10
C PRO A 83 9.73 -37.46 1.99
N THR A 84 9.04 -37.69 0.87
CA THR A 84 8.95 -36.70 -0.19
C THR A 84 8.40 -35.48 0.51
N ALA A 85 9.23 -34.44 0.67
CA ALA A 85 8.84 -33.26 1.41
C ALA A 85 7.54 -32.78 0.78
N THR A 86 6.43 -32.95 1.51
CA THR A 86 5.11 -32.58 0.99
C THR A 86 5.24 -31.13 0.57
N ALA A 87 5.00 -30.84 -0.72
CA ALA A 87 5.13 -29.48 -1.21
C ALA A 87 4.34 -28.56 -0.27
N PRO A 88 4.96 -27.51 0.28
CA PRO A 88 4.31 -26.67 1.28
C PRO A 88 3.03 -26.13 0.67
N ARG A 89 1.91 -26.34 1.36
CA ARG A 89 0.60 -25.89 0.89
C ARG A 89 0.44 -24.40 1.15
N ALA A 90 -0.13 -23.68 0.19
CA ALA A 90 -0.50 -22.30 0.39
C ALA A 90 -1.57 -22.19 1.49
N PHE A 91 -1.32 -21.30 2.45
CA PHE A 91 -2.30 -20.93 3.47
C PHE A 91 -2.73 -19.48 3.26
N ARG A 92 -4.03 -19.20 3.42
CA ARG A 92 -4.59 -17.87 3.26
C ARG A 92 -5.17 -17.36 4.57
N ALA A 93 -4.86 -16.12 4.91
CA ALA A 93 -5.40 -15.42 6.08
C ALA A 93 -5.84 -13.99 5.72
N THR A 94 -6.81 -13.48 6.48
CA THR A 94 -7.21 -12.08 6.45
C THR A 94 -6.64 -11.36 7.68
N LEU A 95 -5.91 -10.27 7.44
CA LEU A 95 -5.29 -9.44 8.45
C LEU A 95 -6.12 -8.16 8.60
N MET A 96 -6.87 -8.10 9.69
CA MET A 96 -7.70 -6.94 10.04
C MET A 96 -6.85 -5.75 10.49
N PRO A 97 -7.28 -4.50 10.27
CA PRO A 97 -6.61 -3.33 10.82
C PRO A 97 -6.59 -3.37 12.38
N PRO A 98 -5.67 -2.61 13.02
CA PRO A 98 -5.64 -2.49 14.48
C PRO A 98 -6.98 -1.96 15.03
N PRO A 99 -7.40 -2.33 16.26
CA PRO A 99 -8.61 -1.81 16.87
C PRO A 99 -8.64 -0.27 16.88
N GLY A 100 -9.80 0.33 16.56
CA GLY A 100 -9.95 1.79 16.48
C GLY A 100 -9.20 2.45 15.30
N ASN A 101 -8.68 1.64 14.36
CA ASN A 101 -8.05 2.10 13.14
C ASN A 101 -8.64 1.36 11.93
N ALA A 102 -8.47 1.94 10.75
CA ALA A 102 -8.84 1.30 9.49
C ALA A 102 -7.74 1.48 8.46
N LEU A 103 -7.74 0.58 7.47
CA LEU A 103 -6.88 0.71 6.31
C LEU A 103 -7.36 1.91 5.49
N ILE A 104 -6.44 2.82 5.18
CA ILE A 104 -6.76 4.05 4.46
C ILE A 104 -7.21 3.68 3.04
N PRO A 105 -8.20 4.39 2.46
CA PRO A 105 -8.46 4.35 1.02
C PRO A 105 -7.18 4.47 0.20
N PHE A 106 -7.18 3.85 -0.99
CA PHE A 106 -6.05 3.56 -1.88
C PHE A 106 -5.08 4.70 -2.25
N ASP A 107 -5.30 5.93 -1.78
CA ASP A 107 -4.53 7.08 -2.21
C ASP A 107 -3.20 7.30 -1.50
N GLN A 108 -3.04 6.71 -0.31
CA GLN A 108 -1.87 6.88 0.56
C GLN A 108 -1.40 5.58 1.24
N LEU A 109 -2.00 4.45 0.85
CA LEU A 109 -1.55 3.13 1.28
C LEU A 109 -0.13 2.87 0.78
N GLY A 110 0.78 2.65 1.70
CA GLY A 110 1.87 1.73 1.44
C GLY A 110 1.77 0.58 2.42
N LEU A 111 1.87 -0.63 1.89
CA LEU A 111 2.23 -1.80 2.65
C LEU A 111 3.60 -2.27 2.18
N ALA A 112 4.40 -2.77 3.12
CA ALA A 112 5.68 -3.36 2.83
C ALA A 112 5.92 -4.51 3.78
N LEU A 113 6.11 -5.70 3.22
CA LEU A 113 6.52 -6.88 3.96
C LEU A 113 8.04 -6.84 4.16
N SER A 114 8.51 -7.18 5.36
CA SER A 114 9.94 -7.25 5.66
C SER A 114 10.63 -8.29 4.76
N PRO A 115 11.93 -8.15 4.47
CA PRO A 115 12.65 -9.09 3.61
C PRO A 115 12.57 -10.55 4.07
N ASP A 116 12.44 -10.78 5.38
CA ASP A 116 12.30 -12.10 6.00
C ASP A 116 10.86 -12.63 6.03
N GLY A 117 9.88 -11.86 5.54
CA GLY A 117 8.47 -12.24 5.48
C GLY A 117 7.69 -12.17 6.78
N LYS A 118 8.30 -11.73 7.89
CA LYS A 118 7.69 -11.85 9.23
C LYS A 118 6.92 -10.62 9.71
N THR A 119 7.24 -9.44 9.20
CA THR A 119 6.68 -8.17 9.69
C THR A 119 6.08 -7.38 8.54
N LEU A 120 4.81 -7.03 8.66
CA LEU A 120 4.12 -6.14 7.73
C LEU A 120 4.15 -4.71 8.27
N ALA A 121 4.79 -3.79 7.56
CA ALA A 121 4.63 -2.36 7.77
C ALA A 121 3.48 -1.85 6.89
N PHE A 122 2.55 -1.09 7.46
CA PHE A 122 1.42 -0.53 6.73
C PHE A 122 0.95 0.78 7.35
N VAL A 123 0.23 1.59 6.57
CA VAL A 123 -0.37 2.83 7.07
C VAL A 123 -1.82 2.59 7.43
N ALA A 124 -2.22 3.00 8.63
CA ALA A 124 -3.61 2.99 9.07
C ALA A 124 -3.99 4.36 9.63
N SER A 125 -5.29 4.68 9.57
CA SER A 125 -5.85 5.93 10.09
C SER A 125 -6.78 5.66 11.26
N ALA A 126 -6.65 6.49 12.30
CA ALA A 126 -7.55 6.54 13.43
C ALA A 126 -8.87 7.27 13.07
N VAL A 127 -9.84 7.23 13.99
CA VAL A 127 -11.13 7.93 13.84
C VAL A 127 -10.94 9.43 13.62
N ASP A 128 -9.94 10.05 14.25
CA ASP A 128 -9.68 11.49 14.16
C ASP A 128 -8.94 11.92 12.87
N GLY A 129 -8.72 10.99 11.94
CA GLY A 129 -8.06 11.24 10.65
C GLY A 129 -6.54 11.24 10.71
N ARG A 130 -5.93 11.13 11.91
CA ARG A 130 -4.48 10.95 11.98
C ARG A 130 -4.11 9.59 11.39
N LYS A 131 -3.12 9.62 10.51
CA LYS A 131 -2.51 8.42 9.91
C LYS A 131 -1.08 8.27 10.39
N GLN A 132 -0.66 7.02 10.56
CA GLN A 132 0.70 6.67 10.96
C GLN A 132 1.07 5.26 10.47
N ILE A 133 2.36 4.92 10.55
CA ILE A 133 2.84 3.58 10.26
C ILE A 133 2.52 2.67 11.45
N TRP A 134 2.06 1.46 11.13
CA TRP A 134 1.88 0.35 12.04
C TRP A 134 2.74 -0.82 11.59
N LEU A 135 3.29 -1.53 12.57
CA LEU A 135 4.00 -2.79 12.36
C LEU A 135 3.15 -3.92 12.88
N ARG A 136 2.91 -4.93 12.03
CA ARG A 136 2.25 -6.17 12.41
C ARG A 136 3.19 -7.35 12.28
N SER A 137 3.40 -8.05 13.38
CA SER A 137 4.05 -9.36 13.38
C SER A 137 3.09 -10.39 12.79
N LEU A 138 3.49 -11.09 11.72
CA LEU A 138 2.69 -12.16 11.13
C LEU A 138 2.78 -13.46 11.96
N THR A 139 3.79 -13.57 12.83
CA THR A 139 3.96 -14.73 13.73
C THR A 139 3.20 -14.55 15.03
N GLU A 140 3.28 -13.37 15.65
CA GLU A 140 2.67 -13.09 16.96
C GLU A 140 1.26 -12.50 16.83
N MET A 141 0.86 -12.11 15.61
CA MET A 141 -0.44 -11.50 15.30
C MET A 141 -0.72 -10.18 16.04
N GLU A 142 0.31 -9.55 16.61
CA GLU A 142 0.24 -8.26 17.29
C GLU A 142 0.52 -7.11 16.32
N SER A 143 -0.18 -5.99 16.50
CA SER A 143 0.06 -4.75 15.76
C SER A 143 0.41 -3.62 16.72
N ARG A 144 1.49 -2.89 16.43
CA ARG A 144 1.95 -1.75 17.23
C ARG A 144 2.14 -0.49 16.36
N PRO A 145 1.77 0.70 16.86
CA PRO A 145 2.02 1.93 16.14
C PRO A 145 3.50 2.29 16.18
N MET A 146 3.98 2.99 15.16
CA MET A 146 5.34 3.53 15.10
C MET A 146 5.31 5.00 15.50
N ALA A 147 5.96 5.33 16.62
CA ALA A 147 6.07 6.69 17.10
C ALA A 147 6.69 7.63 16.05
N GLU A 148 6.29 8.90 16.07
CA GLU A 148 6.84 9.96 15.20
C GLU A 148 6.64 9.72 13.68
N THR A 149 5.72 8.84 13.28
CA THR A 149 5.38 8.58 11.87
C THR A 149 4.02 9.17 11.46
N THR A 150 3.56 10.21 12.17
CA THR A 150 2.30 10.87 11.82
C THR A 150 2.40 11.46 10.42
N GLY A 151 1.36 11.28 9.61
CA GLY A 151 1.34 11.77 8.22
C GLY A 151 2.04 10.86 7.21
N ALA A 152 2.66 9.75 7.66
CA ALA A 152 3.48 8.90 6.82
C ALA A 152 2.71 8.20 5.68
N SER A 153 3.44 7.87 4.61
CA SER A 153 2.98 7.14 3.43
C SER A 153 4.12 6.34 2.79
N TYR A 154 3.76 5.33 1.99
CA TYR A 154 4.67 4.47 1.22
C TYR A 154 5.90 3.96 2.02
N PRO A 155 5.73 3.27 3.15
CA PRO A 155 6.84 2.60 3.82
C PRO A 155 7.54 1.59 2.89
N PHE A 156 8.85 1.44 3.05
CA PHE A 156 9.68 0.40 2.41
C PHE A 156 10.84 0.01 3.34
N TRP A 157 11.27 -1.25 3.28
CA TRP A 157 12.26 -1.80 4.19
C TRP A 157 13.70 -1.59 3.73
N SER A 158 14.61 -1.43 4.70
CA SER A 158 16.02 -1.68 4.47
C SER A 158 16.26 -3.17 4.18
N PRO A 159 17.31 -3.54 3.43
CA PRO A 159 17.56 -4.94 3.04
C PRO A 159 17.77 -5.90 4.22
N ASP A 160 18.26 -5.39 5.35
CA ASP A 160 18.46 -6.12 6.60
C ASP A 160 17.20 -6.22 7.48
N GLY A 161 16.12 -5.54 7.11
CA GLY A 161 14.88 -5.48 7.89
C GLY A 161 14.98 -4.68 9.19
N GLY A 162 16.09 -3.97 9.44
CA GLY A 162 16.30 -3.21 10.68
C GLY A 162 15.72 -1.79 10.67
N SER A 163 15.41 -1.25 9.50
CA SER A 163 14.96 0.13 9.30
C SER A 163 13.85 0.23 8.26
N LEU A 164 13.10 1.34 8.32
CA LEU A 164 12.10 1.72 7.32
C LEU A 164 12.44 3.08 6.70
N GLY A 165 12.26 3.18 5.38
CA GLY A 165 12.11 4.44 4.68
C GLY A 165 10.61 4.74 4.47
N PHE A 166 10.23 6.02 4.52
CA PHE A 166 8.84 6.46 4.33
C PHE A 166 8.77 7.94 3.94
N PHE A 167 7.59 8.41 3.55
CA PHE A 167 7.35 9.80 3.15
C PHE A 167 6.40 10.48 4.12
N ALA A 168 6.78 11.64 4.66
CA ALA A 168 5.94 12.47 5.53
C ALA A 168 6.39 13.93 5.43
N GLU A 169 5.45 14.88 5.56
CA GLU A 169 5.73 16.34 5.56
C GLU A 169 6.53 16.80 4.33
N GLY A 170 6.22 16.25 3.16
CA GLY A 170 6.95 16.54 1.93
C GLY A 170 8.44 16.13 1.95
N LYS A 171 8.83 15.22 2.85
CA LYS A 171 10.19 14.68 2.95
C LYS A 171 10.22 13.16 2.79
N LEU A 172 11.33 12.66 2.28
CA LEU A 172 11.76 11.28 2.48
C LEU A 172 12.44 11.19 3.84
N LYS A 173 11.96 10.28 4.70
CA LYS A 173 12.49 10.03 6.04
C LYS A 173 12.87 8.56 6.22
N THR A 174 13.79 8.27 7.15
CA THR A 174 14.12 6.90 7.58
C THR A 174 14.06 6.78 9.10
N ILE A 175 13.77 5.58 9.61
CA ILE A 175 13.70 5.28 11.04
C ILE A 175 14.30 3.90 11.33
N ASP A 176 15.13 3.81 12.38
CA ASP A 176 15.68 2.55 12.91
C ASP A 176 14.71 1.97 13.94
N LEU A 177 14.32 0.70 13.75
CA LEU A 177 13.34 0.03 14.60
C LEU A 177 13.84 -0.31 16.00
N ARG A 178 15.15 -0.23 16.25
CA ARG A 178 15.77 -0.49 17.55
C ARG A 178 15.72 0.70 18.52
N GLY A 179 15.07 1.80 18.12
CA GLY A 179 14.77 2.92 19.02
C GLY A 179 15.31 4.28 18.57
N GLY A 180 15.40 4.54 17.26
CA GLY A 180 15.75 5.87 16.74
C GLY A 180 14.53 6.72 16.42
N SER A 181 14.67 8.05 16.48
CA SER A 181 13.70 8.99 15.89
C SER A 181 13.90 9.10 14.37
N PRO A 182 12.85 9.44 13.59
CA PRO A 182 12.96 9.64 12.15
C PRO A 182 14.02 10.66 11.75
N ARG A 183 14.78 10.33 10.70
CA ARG A 183 15.77 11.22 10.09
C ARG A 183 15.29 11.67 8.71
N VAL A 184 15.40 12.97 8.43
CA VAL A 184 15.13 13.51 7.09
C VAL A 184 16.30 13.19 6.18
N ILE A 185 16.00 12.59 5.02
CA ILE A 185 17.00 12.16 4.03
C ILE A 185 17.02 13.08 2.81
N ALA A 186 15.83 13.43 2.29
CA ALA A 186 15.70 14.27 1.11
C ALA A 186 14.33 14.95 1.03
N ASP A 187 14.23 15.97 0.17
CA ASP A 187 12.97 16.60 -0.19
C ASP A 187 12.16 15.69 -1.12
N ALA A 188 10.90 15.46 -0.78
CA ALA A 188 9.96 14.66 -1.57
C ALA A 188 8.52 15.15 -1.34
N PRO A 189 8.15 16.33 -1.89
CA PRO A 189 6.87 16.99 -1.61
C PRO A 189 5.64 16.12 -1.90
N SER A 190 5.73 15.20 -2.86
CA SER A 190 4.64 14.27 -3.16
C SER A 190 5.18 12.89 -3.57
N GLY A 191 5.85 12.22 -2.63
CA GLY A 191 6.47 10.90 -2.84
C GLY A 191 5.61 9.87 -3.60
N ARG A 192 6.27 9.10 -4.48
CA ARG A 192 5.66 7.99 -5.24
C ARG A 192 6.49 6.70 -5.13
N GLY A 193 6.80 6.36 -3.87
CA GLY A 193 7.49 5.14 -3.47
C GLY A 193 9.01 5.25 -3.48
N GLY A 194 9.64 4.30 -2.80
CA GLY A 194 11.09 4.17 -2.73
C GLY A 194 11.53 2.73 -2.52
N SER A 195 12.82 2.48 -2.77
CA SER A 195 13.46 1.18 -2.58
C SER A 195 14.85 1.39 -2.00
N TRP A 196 15.22 0.54 -1.04
CA TRP A 196 16.50 0.60 -0.34
C TRP A 196 17.42 -0.50 -0.88
N GLY A 197 18.60 -0.12 -1.38
CA GLY A 197 19.62 -1.04 -1.88
C GLY A 197 20.58 -1.52 -0.79
N SER A 198 21.29 -2.62 -1.05
CA SER A 198 22.24 -3.25 -0.10
C SER A 198 23.37 -2.33 0.36
N GLU A 199 23.82 -1.44 -0.52
CA GLU A 199 24.92 -0.49 -0.26
C GLU A 199 24.44 0.81 0.41
N GLY A 200 23.27 0.81 1.04
CA GLY A 200 22.71 1.99 1.70
C GLY A 200 22.22 3.09 0.74
N THR A 201 22.14 2.83 -0.57
CA THR A 201 21.52 3.77 -1.53
C THR A 201 20.00 3.62 -1.50
N ILE A 202 19.27 4.73 -1.48
CA ILE A 202 17.81 4.76 -1.59
C ILE A 202 17.43 5.36 -2.94
N LEU A 203 16.60 4.65 -3.69
CA LEU A 203 15.88 5.17 -4.85
C LEU A 203 14.51 5.68 -4.43
N PHE A 204 14.09 6.82 -4.95
CA PHE A 204 12.77 7.36 -4.66
C PHE A 204 12.26 8.26 -5.79
N ALA A 205 10.93 8.35 -5.90
CA ALA A 205 10.26 9.34 -6.75
C ALA A 205 9.81 10.52 -5.86
N PRO A 206 10.39 11.72 -5.99
CA PRO A 206 10.10 12.86 -5.10
C PRO A 206 8.71 13.48 -5.32
N ASN A 207 8.16 13.40 -6.55
CA ASN A 207 6.86 13.98 -6.88
C ASN A 207 6.09 13.14 -7.94
N ILE A 208 4.98 13.68 -8.46
CA ILE A 208 4.13 13.02 -9.46
C ILE A 208 4.67 13.06 -10.90
N THR A 209 5.49 14.06 -11.23
CA THR A 209 6.00 14.40 -12.57
C THR A 209 7.51 14.62 -12.49
N SER A 210 8.25 13.63 -12.01
CA SER A 210 9.71 13.68 -11.86
C SER A 210 10.39 12.44 -12.39
N SER A 211 11.70 12.56 -12.57
CA SER A 211 12.63 11.45 -12.60
C SER A 211 12.63 10.65 -11.28
N ILE A 212 13.22 9.45 -11.31
CA ILE A 212 13.67 8.75 -10.11
C ILE A 212 15.00 9.36 -9.65
N LEU A 213 15.10 9.62 -8.36
CA LEU A 213 16.31 10.10 -7.70
C LEU A 213 16.95 8.99 -6.87
N ARG A 214 18.27 9.10 -6.66
CA ARG A 214 19.03 8.34 -5.67
C ARG A 214 19.59 9.26 -4.59
N VAL A 215 19.69 8.76 -3.37
CA VAL A 215 20.34 9.43 -2.23
C VAL A 215 20.93 8.38 -1.29
N SER A 216 21.97 8.74 -0.51
CA SER A 216 22.46 7.86 0.56
C SER A 216 21.44 7.79 1.70
N SER A 217 21.28 6.63 2.33
CA SER A 217 20.46 6.45 3.53
C SER A 217 20.96 7.26 4.74
N SER A 218 22.20 7.74 4.69
CA SER A 218 22.75 8.68 5.67
C SER A 218 22.41 10.15 5.37
N GLY A 219 21.65 10.43 4.31
CA GLY A 219 21.41 11.77 3.79
C GLY A 219 22.48 12.22 2.79
N GLY A 220 22.27 13.41 2.21
CA GLY A 220 23.17 14.02 1.23
C GLY A 220 22.41 14.58 0.02
N GLU A 221 23.14 14.98 -1.01
CA GLU A 221 22.55 15.48 -2.25
C GLU A 221 21.87 14.35 -3.04
N ALA A 222 20.58 14.54 -3.36
CA ALA A 222 19.84 13.63 -4.22
C ALA A 222 20.22 13.85 -5.70
N LYS A 223 20.40 12.75 -6.45
CA LYS A 223 20.84 12.78 -7.86
C LYS A 223 19.88 12.02 -8.75
N GLU A 224 19.58 12.55 -9.93
CA GLU A 224 18.72 11.87 -10.90
C GLU A 224 19.39 10.59 -11.44
N VAL A 225 18.59 9.54 -11.64
CA VAL A 225 19.04 8.27 -12.25
C VAL A 225 18.19 7.85 -13.46
N THR A 226 17.14 8.62 -13.79
CA THR A 226 16.34 8.43 -15.00
C THR A 226 16.10 9.76 -15.68
N THR A 227 15.99 9.77 -17.00
CA THR A 227 15.59 10.97 -17.75
C THR A 227 14.07 11.00 -17.93
N TYR A 228 13.40 11.98 -17.34
CA TYR A 228 11.95 12.18 -17.49
C TYR A 228 11.66 13.19 -18.60
N ASP A 229 10.88 12.79 -19.61
CA ASP A 229 10.39 13.69 -20.66
C ASP A 229 8.87 13.93 -20.54
N PRO A 230 8.42 15.11 -20.08
CA PRO A 230 7.00 15.40 -19.91
C PRO A 230 6.20 15.45 -21.22
N LYS A 231 6.85 15.40 -22.39
CA LYS A 231 6.18 15.29 -23.69
C LYS A 231 5.81 13.85 -24.04
N LEU A 232 6.59 12.89 -23.55
CA LEU A 232 6.45 11.47 -23.88
C LEU A 232 5.82 10.67 -22.74
N GLU A 233 5.95 11.15 -21.52
CA GLU A 233 5.63 10.40 -20.30
C GLU A 233 5.00 11.33 -19.26
N THR A 234 4.21 10.76 -18.35
CA THR A 234 3.53 11.55 -17.30
C THR A 234 4.09 11.36 -15.90
N THR A 235 4.87 10.30 -15.67
CA THR A 235 5.39 9.98 -14.33
C THR A 235 6.44 8.88 -14.39
N HIS A 236 7.47 8.95 -13.54
CA HIS A 236 8.29 7.81 -13.13
C HIS A 236 8.03 7.51 -11.65
N ARG A 237 7.69 6.27 -11.32
CA ARG A 237 7.29 5.89 -9.95
C ARG A 237 7.55 4.44 -9.60
N TRP A 238 7.39 4.12 -8.32
CA TRP A 238 7.50 2.76 -7.75
C TRP A 238 8.85 2.09 -8.08
N PRO A 239 10.00 2.74 -7.79
CA PRO A 239 11.29 2.14 -8.07
C PRO A 239 11.51 0.90 -7.19
N VAL A 240 12.18 -0.13 -7.74
CA VAL A 240 12.54 -1.37 -7.03
C VAL A 240 13.94 -1.81 -7.44
N PHE A 241 14.84 -1.92 -6.47
CA PHE A 241 16.18 -2.46 -6.72
C PHE A 241 16.14 -3.94 -7.13
N LEU A 242 17.01 -4.30 -8.07
CA LEU A 242 17.35 -5.70 -8.34
C LEU A 242 18.48 -6.16 -7.40
N PRO A 243 18.68 -7.49 -7.23
CA PRO A 243 19.64 -8.04 -6.25
C PRO A 243 21.09 -7.61 -6.45
N ASP A 244 21.47 -7.19 -7.66
CA ASP A 244 22.84 -6.77 -7.96
C ASP A 244 23.17 -5.36 -7.44
N GLY A 245 22.18 -4.63 -6.90
CA GLY A 245 22.33 -3.29 -6.34
C GLY A 245 22.64 -2.19 -7.36
N ARG A 246 22.73 -2.51 -8.66
CA ARG A 246 23.07 -1.58 -9.73
C ARG A 246 21.92 -1.36 -10.70
N HIS A 247 21.09 -2.38 -10.91
CA HIS A 247 19.91 -2.29 -11.76
C HIS A 247 18.66 -2.13 -10.91
N PHE A 248 17.64 -1.52 -11.51
CA PHE A 248 16.36 -1.31 -10.86
C PHE A 248 15.24 -1.27 -11.88
N LEU A 249 14.04 -1.54 -11.38
CA LEU A 249 12.79 -1.41 -12.11
C LEU A 249 12.09 -0.13 -11.70
N TYR A 250 11.31 0.46 -12.59
CA TYR A 250 10.38 1.55 -12.27
C TYR A 250 9.20 1.54 -13.25
N VAL A 251 8.12 2.22 -12.91
CA VAL A 251 6.96 2.37 -13.77
C VAL A 251 7.01 3.73 -14.46
N SER A 252 6.93 3.72 -15.79
CA SER A 252 6.68 4.90 -16.63
C SER A 252 5.28 4.82 -17.23
N ARG A 253 4.54 5.93 -17.28
CA ARG A 253 3.30 6.01 -18.08
C ARG A 253 3.56 6.73 -19.39
N ALA A 254 3.30 6.04 -20.50
CA ALA A 254 3.46 6.61 -21.83
C ALA A 254 2.30 7.53 -22.19
N ARG A 255 2.60 8.61 -22.92
CA ARG A 255 1.60 9.45 -23.58
C ARG A 255 1.50 9.01 -25.05
N VAL A 256 0.43 8.32 -25.42
CA VAL A 256 0.23 7.80 -26.79
C VAL A 256 -1.04 8.37 -27.40
N GLY A 257 -0.90 9.19 -28.45
CA GLY A 257 -1.97 9.48 -29.42
C GLY A 257 -3.33 9.92 -28.86
N GLY A 258 -3.37 10.62 -27.72
CA GLY A 258 -4.62 11.10 -27.10
C GLY A 258 -5.51 9.99 -26.50
N ARG A 259 -4.95 8.82 -26.18
CA ARG A 259 -5.64 7.71 -25.49
C ARG A 259 -5.00 7.39 -24.14
N ASP A 260 -5.70 6.56 -23.36
CA ASP A 260 -5.37 6.15 -21.99
C ASP A 260 -3.88 5.80 -21.80
N GLU A 261 -3.29 6.39 -20.75
CA GLU A 261 -1.88 6.23 -20.40
C GLU A 261 -1.61 4.80 -19.90
N LEU A 262 -0.95 3.97 -20.73
CA LEU A 262 -0.54 2.63 -20.28
C LEU A 262 0.73 2.70 -19.44
N GLY A 263 0.71 1.98 -18.32
CA GLY A 263 1.87 1.77 -17.49
C GLY A 263 2.84 0.78 -18.12
N ARG A 264 4.13 1.14 -18.15
CA ARG A 264 5.22 0.31 -18.62
C ARG A 264 6.17 0.04 -17.47
N LEU A 265 6.53 -1.22 -17.26
CA LEU A 265 7.62 -1.58 -16.38
C LEU A 265 8.93 -1.40 -17.14
N MET A 266 9.75 -0.50 -16.66
CA MET A 266 11.04 -0.12 -17.23
C MET A 266 12.16 -0.79 -16.45
N LEU A 267 13.24 -1.15 -17.16
CA LEU A 267 14.51 -1.60 -16.59
C LEU A 267 15.57 -0.51 -16.81
N ALA A 268 16.28 -0.13 -15.75
CA ALA A 268 17.33 0.87 -15.78
C ALA A 268 18.53 0.49 -14.89
N ALA A 269 19.61 1.26 -15.02
CA ALA A 269 20.84 1.09 -14.26
C ALA A 269 21.27 2.42 -13.61
N LEU A 270 21.96 2.33 -12.47
CA LEU A 270 22.44 3.48 -11.69
C LEU A 270 23.53 4.31 -12.39
N ASP A 271 24.12 3.80 -13.46
CA ASP A 271 25.15 4.48 -14.25
C ASP A 271 24.58 5.46 -15.29
N GLY A 272 23.25 5.56 -15.40
CA GLY A 272 22.56 6.42 -16.37
C GLY A 272 22.43 5.82 -17.76
N SER A 273 22.69 4.51 -17.92
CA SER A 273 22.40 3.79 -19.16
C SER A 273 20.94 3.94 -19.58
N LYS A 274 20.69 3.96 -20.89
CA LYS A 274 19.35 4.13 -21.45
C LYS A 274 18.41 3.04 -20.96
N ALA A 275 17.32 3.45 -20.31
CA ALA A 275 16.29 2.53 -19.85
C ALA A 275 15.60 1.80 -21.01
N SER A 276 15.18 0.56 -20.77
CA SER A 276 14.43 -0.26 -21.72
C SER A 276 13.06 -0.65 -21.16
N VAL A 277 12.09 -0.87 -22.04
CA VAL A 277 10.77 -1.39 -21.64
C VAL A 277 10.91 -2.90 -21.42
N LEU A 278 10.61 -3.36 -20.21
CA LEU A 278 10.60 -4.79 -19.86
C LEU A 278 9.20 -5.39 -20.02
N ILE A 279 8.16 -4.67 -19.57
CA ILE A 279 6.74 -5.07 -19.73
C ILE A 279 5.94 -3.85 -20.19
N SER A 280 5.26 -3.96 -21.33
CA SER A 280 4.53 -2.83 -21.95
C SER A 280 3.20 -2.47 -21.28
N ASP A 281 2.66 -3.38 -20.46
CA ASP A 281 1.41 -3.19 -19.71
C ASP A 281 1.58 -3.77 -18.29
N SER A 282 1.83 -2.87 -17.34
CA SER A 282 2.13 -3.14 -15.94
C SER A 282 1.76 -1.98 -15.02
N THR A 283 1.39 -2.30 -13.78
CA THR A 283 1.39 -1.38 -12.63
C THR A 283 2.75 -1.40 -11.93
N ASN A 284 2.82 -1.13 -10.62
CA ASN A 284 3.98 -1.47 -9.79
C ASN A 284 4.32 -2.97 -9.85
N ALA A 285 5.61 -3.27 -9.69
CA ALA A 285 6.17 -4.60 -9.65
C ALA A 285 7.11 -4.76 -8.45
N LEU A 286 7.40 -6.01 -8.07
CA LEU A 286 8.42 -6.38 -7.09
C LEU A 286 9.26 -7.51 -7.65
N TYR A 287 10.57 -7.45 -7.42
CA TYR A 287 11.44 -8.62 -7.59
C TYR A 287 11.40 -9.46 -6.31
N VAL A 288 11.22 -10.77 -6.46
CA VAL A 288 11.15 -11.72 -5.36
C VAL A 288 12.04 -12.92 -5.67
N GLU A 289 12.90 -13.29 -4.71
CA GLU A 289 13.71 -14.50 -4.81
C GLU A 289 12.83 -15.77 -4.90
N PRO A 290 13.21 -16.80 -5.67
CA PRO A 290 14.50 -17.00 -6.33
C PRO A 290 14.55 -16.48 -7.78
N GLY A 291 13.85 -15.39 -8.14
CA GLY A 291 13.89 -14.81 -9.51
C GLY A 291 12.52 -14.70 -10.17
N TYR A 292 11.57 -14.04 -9.52
CA TYR A 292 10.27 -13.72 -10.08
C TYR A 292 10.04 -12.21 -10.03
N LEU A 293 9.45 -11.66 -11.08
CA LEU A 293 8.77 -10.37 -11.03
C LEU A 293 7.30 -10.62 -10.75
N ILE A 294 6.82 -10.12 -9.62
CA ILE A 294 5.40 -10.04 -9.32
C ILE A 294 4.93 -8.64 -9.72
N TYR A 295 3.94 -8.53 -10.57
CA TYR A 295 3.44 -7.25 -11.07
C TYR A 295 1.93 -7.26 -11.25
N GLY A 296 1.32 -6.08 -11.15
CA GLY A 296 -0.11 -5.92 -11.38
C GLY A 296 -0.45 -5.57 -12.83
N ARG A 297 -1.63 -5.97 -13.28
CA ARG A 297 -2.24 -5.53 -14.55
C ARG A 297 -3.76 -5.52 -14.40
N SER A 298 -4.37 -4.33 -14.51
CA SER A 298 -5.84 -4.14 -14.46
C SER A 298 -6.53 -4.94 -13.34
N ALA A 299 -6.15 -4.68 -12.09
CA ALA A 299 -6.63 -5.37 -10.88
C ALA A 299 -6.26 -6.87 -10.71
N ASN A 300 -5.43 -7.44 -11.57
CA ASN A 300 -4.91 -8.81 -11.39
C ASN A 300 -3.43 -8.77 -10.99
N LEU A 301 -2.96 -9.85 -10.37
CA LEU A 301 -1.57 -10.04 -10.01
C LEU A 301 -0.95 -11.21 -10.79
N TYR A 302 0.19 -10.95 -11.41
CA TYR A 302 0.94 -11.93 -12.20
C TYR A 302 2.34 -12.14 -11.61
N ALA A 303 2.86 -13.36 -11.77
CA ALA A 303 4.28 -13.64 -11.60
C ALA A 303 4.90 -14.00 -12.96
N TRP A 304 6.10 -13.51 -13.23
CA TRP A 304 6.88 -13.86 -14.40
C TRP A 304 8.30 -14.21 -13.96
N ARG A 305 8.82 -15.35 -14.40
CA ARG A 305 10.21 -15.72 -14.14
C ARG A 305 11.15 -14.67 -14.74
N PHE A 306 12.16 -14.27 -13.97
CA PHE A 306 13.12 -13.25 -14.35
C PHE A 306 14.51 -13.66 -13.93
N ASP A 307 15.40 -13.74 -14.92
CA ASP A 307 16.83 -13.93 -14.70
C ASP A 307 17.46 -12.57 -14.39
N ALA A 308 17.73 -12.31 -13.10
CA ALA A 308 18.32 -11.05 -12.66
C ALA A 308 19.78 -10.86 -13.11
N LYS A 309 20.48 -11.92 -13.55
CA LYS A 309 21.84 -11.81 -14.09
C LYS A 309 21.81 -11.45 -15.57
N ALA A 310 20.93 -12.10 -16.34
CA ALA A 310 20.74 -11.81 -17.76
C ALA A 310 19.79 -10.63 -18.02
N LEU A 311 19.12 -10.12 -16.97
CA LEU A 311 18.15 -9.03 -17.01
C LEU A 311 17.00 -9.25 -18.01
N ARG A 312 16.49 -10.48 -18.08
CA ARG A 312 15.44 -10.85 -19.04
C ARG A 312 14.36 -11.72 -18.41
N LEU A 313 13.15 -11.59 -18.95
CA LEU A 313 12.02 -12.44 -18.63
C LEU A 313 12.20 -13.83 -19.26
N GLU A 314 11.70 -14.86 -18.59
CA GLU A 314 11.74 -16.25 -19.05
C GLU A 314 10.35 -16.87 -19.02
N GLY A 315 10.00 -17.61 -20.08
CA GLY A 315 8.68 -18.22 -20.21
C GLY A 315 7.56 -17.17 -20.28
N GLU A 316 6.41 -17.52 -19.72
CA GLU A 316 5.20 -16.69 -19.75
C GLU A 316 4.80 -16.21 -18.36
N ALA A 317 4.08 -15.07 -18.32
CA ALA A 317 3.49 -14.57 -17.08
C ALA A 317 2.29 -15.42 -16.67
N VAL A 318 2.21 -15.78 -15.38
CA VAL A 318 1.12 -16.57 -14.81
C VAL A 318 0.34 -15.77 -13.78
N PRO A 319 -1.01 -15.82 -13.75
CA PRO A 319 -1.80 -15.21 -12.70
C PRO A 319 -1.59 -15.98 -11.39
N ILE A 320 -1.36 -15.26 -10.28
CA ILE A 320 -1.05 -15.88 -8.97
C ILE A 320 -2.11 -15.63 -7.89
N VAL A 321 -3.09 -14.77 -8.17
CA VAL A 321 -4.27 -14.57 -7.33
C VAL A 321 -5.51 -14.68 -8.22
N PRO A 322 -6.46 -15.59 -7.90
CA PRO A 322 -7.68 -15.75 -8.70
C PRO A 322 -8.67 -14.60 -8.49
N ASP A 323 -8.66 -14.01 -7.29
CA ASP A 323 -9.51 -12.88 -6.96
C ASP A 323 -8.96 -11.60 -7.59
N LYS A 324 -9.87 -10.66 -7.87
CA LYS A 324 -9.47 -9.30 -8.20
C LYS A 324 -8.91 -8.60 -6.96
N LEU A 325 -7.96 -7.73 -7.21
CA LEU A 325 -7.34 -6.87 -6.21
C LEU A 325 -7.92 -5.47 -6.32
N SER A 326 -7.82 -4.72 -5.24
CA SER A 326 -8.05 -3.28 -5.34
C SER A 326 -7.04 -2.65 -6.30
N TYR A 327 -7.51 -1.77 -7.19
CA TYR A 327 -6.68 -1.16 -8.23
C TYR A 327 -6.98 0.32 -8.33
N TRP A 328 -5.94 1.11 -8.54
CA TRP A 328 -6.10 2.53 -8.76
C TRP A 328 -5.52 2.98 -10.09
N GLU A 329 -6.41 3.18 -11.05
CA GLU A 329 -6.12 3.57 -12.44
C GLU A 329 -5.29 4.85 -12.52
N ALA A 330 -5.68 5.90 -11.78
CA ALA A 330 -5.00 7.19 -11.77
C ALA A 330 -3.50 7.11 -11.38
N LYS A 331 -3.16 6.25 -10.40
CA LYS A 331 -1.77 6.01 -9.98
C LYS A 331 -1.13 4.78 -10.59
N ASN A 332 -1.87 4.04 -11.42
CA ASN A 332 -1.44 2.78 -12.01
C ASN A 332 -0.79 1.87 -10.95
N PHE A 333 -1.52 1.61 -9.85
CA PHE A 333 -0.99 0.98 -8.65
C PHE A 333 -1.92 -0.11 -8.11
N VAL A 334 -1.33 -1.24 -7.71
CA VAL A 334 -1.96 -2.35 -7.00
C VAL A 334 -1.26 -2.51 -5.64
N PRO A 335 -1.99 -2.47 -4.52
CA PRO A 335 -1.41 -2.59 -3.19
C PRO A 335 -1.09 -4.05 -2.87
N PHE A 336 0.14 -4.47 -3.20
CA PHE A 336 0.69 -5.77 -2.81
C PHE A 336 2.14 -5.65 -2.34
N SER A 337 2.57 -6.63 -1.55
CA SER A 337 3.95 -6.81 -1.10
C SER A 337 4.26 -8.30 -0.98
N ALA A 338 5.51 -8.70 -1.22
CA ALA A 338 5.91 -10.10 -1.19
C ALA A 338 7.34 -10.25 -0.67
N ALA A 339 7.63 -11.41 -0.07
CA ALA A 339 8.95 -11.78 0.44
C ALA A 339 9.45 -13.09 -0.17
N GLY A 340 10.78 -13.31 -0.10
CA GLY A 340 11.46 -14.45 -0.72
C GLY A 340 11.11 -15.81 -0.11
N ASP A 341 10.56 -15.82 1.11
CA ASP A 341 10.00 -17.00 1.77
C ASP A 341 8.71 -17.54 1.08
N GLY A 342 8.14 -16.76 0.14
CA GLY A 342 6.91 -17.09 -0.55
C GLY A 342 5.66 -16.51 0.13
N THR A 343 5.81 -15.58 1.06
CA THR A 343 4.69 -14.80 1.62
C THR A 343 4.32 -13.67 0.67
N LEU A 344 3.03 -13.54 0.38
CA LEU A 344 2.42 -12.50 -0.44
C LEU A 344 1.29 -11.85 0.36
N VAL A 345 1.32 -10.53 0.50
CA VAL A 345 0.26 -9.74 1.13
C VAL A 345 -0.32 -8.79 0.10
N PHE A 346 -1.64 -8.70 0.00
CA PHE A 346 -2.32 -7.82 -0.93
C PHE A 346 -3.63 -7.31 -0.36
N VAL A 347 -4.18 -6.25 -0.94
CA VAL A 347 -5.56 -5.83 -0.63
C VAL A 347 -6.49 -6.41 -1.68
N PRO A 348 -7.45 -7.28 -1.28
CA PRO A 348 -8.46 -7.80 -2.22
C PRO A 348 -9.30 -6.65 -2.77
N GLU A 349 -10.06 -6.92 -3.84
CA GLU A 349 -11.10 -6.00 -4.28
C GLU A 349 -12.05 -5.71 -3.11
N SER A 350 -12.32 -4.44 -2.87
CA SER A 350 -13.36 -4.01 -1.95
C SER A 350 -14.39 -3.22 -2.75
N GLY A 351 -15.56 -3.83 -2.96
CA GLY A 351 -16.70 -3.15 -3.54
C GLY A 351 -17.10 -2.01 -2.59
N ARG A 352 -16.93 -0.77 -3.03
CA ARG A 352 -17.47 0.39 -2.33
C ARG A 352 -18.92 0.54 -2.73
N SER A 353 -19.78 0.68 -1.73
CA SER A 353 -21.18 1.02 -1.97
C SER A 353 -21.64 2.01 -0.92
N SER A 354 -22.55 2.88 -1.34
CA SER A 354 -23.16 3.93 -0.55
C SER A 354 -24.57 4.22 -1.05
N GLU A 355 -25.32 4.99 -0.27
CA GLU A 355 -26.62 5.50 -0.64
C GLU A 355 -26.66 7.01 -0.43
N LEU A 356 -27.22 7.73 -1.39
CA LEU A 356 -27.50 9.14 -1.23
C LEU A 356 -28.82 9.29 -0.48
N ARG A 357 -28.77 9.81 0.76
CA ARG A 357 -29.91 9.89 1.69
C ARG A 357 -30.15 11.31 2.16
N TRP A 358 -31.41 11.67 2.37
CA TRP A 358 -31.84 12.96 2.88
C TRP A 358 -32.03 12.91 4.40
N TYR A 359 -31.51 13.90 5.10
CA TYR A 359 -31.65 14.09 6.55
C TYR A 359 -32.20 15.47 6.88
N ASP A 360 -32.99 15.59 7.94
CA ASP A 360 -33.42 16.88 8.49
C ASP A 360 -32.40 17.47 9.49
N ARG A 361 -32.68 18.68 10.01
CA ARG A 361 -31.81 19.35 11.02
C ARG A 361 -31.67 18.60 12.34
N GLN A 362 -32.52 17.61 12.62
CA GLN A 362 -32.42 16.77 13.82
C GLN A 362 -31.66 15.46 13.55
N GLY A 363 -31.19 15.24 12.32
CA GLY A 363 -30.51 14.00 11.93
C GLY A 363 -31.45 12.83 11.67
N ARG A 364 -32.75 13.07 11.46
CA ARG A 364 -33.68 12.01 11.05
C ARG A 364 -33.60 11.85 9.53
N GLN A 365 -33.49 10.61 9.06
CA GLN A 365 -33.59 10.31 7.64
C GLN A 365 -35.02 10.60 7.16
N VAL A 366 -35.15 11.44 6.14
CA VAL A 366 -36.45 11.85 5.56
C VAL A 366 -36.65 11.35 4.13
N GLY A 367 -35.65 10.70 3.54
CA GLY A 367 -35.78 10.09 2.22
C GLY A 367 -34.48 9.54 1.67
N SER A 368 -34.56 8.97 0.46
CA SER A 368 -33.40 8.50 -0.31
C SER A 368 -33.44 9.08 -1.71
N LEU A 369 -32.29 9.51 -2.21
CA LEU A 369 -32.14 10.10 -3.54
C LEU A 369 -31.89 9.04 -4.60
N ALA A 370 -31.09 8.01 -4.33
CA ALA A 370 -30.74 6.98 -5.30
C ALA A 370 -30.66 5.58 -4.65
N PRO A 371 -30.81 4.49 -5.42
CA PRO A 371 -30.50 3.13 -4.95
C PRO A 371 -29.05 2.99 -4.47
N ALA A 372 -28.67 1.83 -3.92
CA ALA A 372 -27.28 1.58 -3.54
C ALA A 372 -26.32 1.57 -4.76
N GLY A 373 -25.15 2.16 -4.59
CA GLY A 373 -24.10 2.25 -5.61
C GLY A 373 -22.89 3.02 -5.09
N PHE A 374 -21.81 3.18 -5.85
CA PHE A 374 -20.65 3.96 -5.38
C PHE A 374 -20.79 5.43 -5.79
N TYR A 375 -21.33 6.26 -4.90
CA TYR A 375 -21.54 7.68 -5.17
C TYR A 375 -20.44 8.57 -4.63
N ARG A 376 -20.21 9.72 -5.28
CA ARG A 376 -19.28 10.76 -4.80
C ARG A 376 -19.80 12.16 -5.09
N THR A 377 -19.39 13.11 -4.24
CA THR A 377 -19.53 14.56 -4.45
C THR A 377 -20.92 14.99 -4.96
N PRO A 378 -22.03 14.63 -4.30
CA PRO A 378 -23.34 15.12 -4.73
C PRO A 378 -23.43 16.64 -4.48
N ARG A 379 -24.13 17.36 -5.36
CA ARG A 379 -24.37 18.80 -5.30
C ARG A 379 -25.79 19.14 -5.72
N ILE A 380 -26.48 19.93 -4.91
CA ILE A 380 -27.83 20.42 -5.17
C ILE A 380 -27.73 21.64 -6.09
N SER A 381 -28.64 21.76 -7.05
CA SER A 381 -28.70 22.94 -7.92
C SER A 381 -29.07 24.20 -7.13
N PRO A 382 -28.69 25.41 -7.59
CA PRO A 382 -28.99 26.65 -6.87
C PRO A 382 -30.48 26.87 -6.56
N ASP A 383 -31.36 26.39 -7.43
CA ASP A 383 -32.82 26.43 -7.27
C ASP A 383 -33.38 25.32 -6.36
N GLY A 384 -32.57 24.33 -5.99
CA GLY A 384 -32.96 23.20 -5.15
C GLY A 384 -33.78 22.11 -5.86
N HIS A 385 -33.98 22.16 -7.18
CA HIS A 385 -34.82 21.22 -7.92
C HIS A 385 -34.09 20.02 -8.52
N LYS A 386 -32.76 20.06 -8.59
CA LYS A 386 -31.93 19.01 -9.19
C LYS A 386 -30.74 18.67 -8.30
N VAL A 387 -30.20 17.47 -8.48
CA VAL A 387 -28.96 17.02 -7.83
C VAL A 387 -28.03 16.45 -8.89
N ALA A 388 -26.81 16.99 -8.95
CA ALA A 388 -25.70 16.43 -9.70
C ALA A 388 -24.93 15.48 -8.78
N TYR A 389 -24.58 14.28 -9.25
CA TYR A 389 -23.77 13.36 -8.47
C TYR A 389 -22.91 12.49 -9.38
N VAL A 390 -21.79 12.05 -8.85
CA VAL A 390 -20.90 11.12 -9.53
C VAL A 390 -21.30 9.70 -9.13
N GLN A 391 -21.48 8.83 -10.11
CA GLN A 391 -21.57 7.39 -9.91
C GLN A 391 -20.29 6.75 -10.46
N ALA A 392 -19.48 6.20 -9.57
CA ALA A 392 -18.24 5.55 -9.90
C ALA A 392 -18.40 4.03 -9.97
N ASP A 393 -17.57 3.39 -10.78
CA ASP A 393 -17.30 1.97 -10.73
C ASP A 393 -16.39 1.71 -9.51
N SER A 394 -16.78 0.76 -8.66
CA SER A 394 -16.07 0.47 -7.42
C SER A 394 -14.68 -0.12 -7.62
N ILE A 395 -14.35 -0.59 -8.83
CA ILE A 395 -13.16 -1.37 -9.15
C ILE A 395 -12.10 -0.52 -9.83
N ASN A 396 -12.47 0.12 -10.95
CA ASN A 396 -11.52 0.84 -11.80
C ASN A 396 -11.56 2.37 -11.64
N SER A 397 -12.45 2.88 -10.78
CA SER A 397 -12.65 4.32 -10.54
C SER A 397 -13.09 5.12 -11.77
N LEU A 398 -13.46 4.47 -12.89
CA LEU A 398 -14.22 5.11 -13.95
C LEU A 398 -15.52 5.62 -13.35
N SER A 399 -15.99 6.76 -13.83
CA SER A 399 -17.12 7.43 -13.20
C SER A 399 -17.92 8.19 -14.23
N ASN A 400 -19.20 8.37 -13.93
CA ASN A 400 -20.13 9.11 -14.76
C ASN A 400 -20.84 10.16 -13.93
N LEU A 401 -21.06 11.32 -14.55
CA LEU A 401 -21.85 12.38 -13.96
C LEU A 401 -23.32 12.19 -14.31
N TRP A 402 -24.15 12.23 -13.28
CA TRP A 402 -25.60 12.11 -13.38
C TRP A 402 -26.28 13.35 -12.83
N ILE A 403 -27.41 13.70 -13.43
CA ILE A 403 -28.31 14.74 -12.95
C ILE A 403 -29.63 14.06 -12.63
N ARG A 404 -30.12 14.22 -11.39
CA ARG A 404 -31.45 13.79 -10.99
C ARG A 404 -32.34 14.99 -10.76
N ASP A 405 -33.48 14.96 -11.42
CA ASP A 405 -34.57 15.89 -11.19
C ASP A 405 -35.41 15.40 -10.00
N LEU A 406 -35.61 16.26 -9.00
CA LEU A 406 -36.25 15.88 -7.74
C LEU A 406 -37.79 15.85 -7.83
N GLU A 407 -38.39 16.55 -8.79
CA GLU A 407 -39.84 16.60 -8.97
C GLU A 407 -40.34 15.39 -9.77
N SER A 408 -39.72 15.16 -10.93
CA SER A 408 -40.06 14.03 -11.82
C SER A 408 -39.41 12.72 -11.41
N ASN A 409 -38.44 12.76 -10.48
CA ASN A 409 -37.64 11.63 -10.02
C ASN A 409 -36.85 10.93 -11.15
N ARG A 410 -36.55 11.65 -12.23
CA ARG A 410 -35.81 11.14 -13.40
C ARG A 410 -34.32 11.45 -13.28
N SER A 411 -33.49 10.48 -13.67
CA SER A 411 -32.03 10.63 -13.75
C SER A 411 -31.57 10.61 -15.20
N VAL A 412 -30.71 11.54 -15.58
CA VAL A 412 -30.06 11.62 -16.89
C VAL A 412 -28.55 11.54 -16.69
N ARG A 413 -27.89 10.74 -17.52
CA ARG A 413 -26.43 10.66 -17.56
C ARG A 413 -25.90 11.80 -18.43
N LEU A 414 -25.08 12.67 -17.85
CA LEU A 414 -24.51 13.83 -18.54
C LEU A 414 -23.28 13.46 -19.37
N THR A 415 -22.54 12.44 -18.96
CA THR A 415 -21.29 12.01 -19.62
C THR A 415 -21.46 10.59 -20.16
N PRO A 416 -21.89 10.40 -21.42
CA PRO A 416 -22.11 9.06 -21.98
C PRO A 416 -20.79 8.33 -22.32
N GLN A 417 -19.70 9.05 -22.61
CA GLN A 417 -18.39 8.44 -22.85
C GLN A 417 -17.79 7.78 -21.60
N ALA A 418 -16.89 6.81 -21.82
CA ALA A 418 -16.07 6.26 -20.76
C ALA A 418 -15.01 7.30 -20.32
N GLY A 419 -14.79 7.41 -19.01
CA GLY A 419 -13.83 8.34 -18.44
C GLY A 419 -13.92 8.37 -16.92
N ALA A 420 -13.15 9.27 -16.31
CA ALA A 420 -13.24 9.61 -14.90
C ALA A 420 -13.70 11.06 -14.75
N PHE A 421 -14.95 11.25 -14.32
CA PHE A 421 -15.60 12.54 -14.14
C PHE A 421 -15.92 12.76 -12.67
N ILE A 422 -15.37 13.81 -12.05
CA ILE A 422 -15.49 14.04 -10.60
C ILE A 422 -15.75 15.51 -10.26
N GLY A 423 -16.35 15.74 -9.08
CA GLY A 423 -16.50 17.06 -8.48
C GLY A 423 -17.37 18.03 -9.29
N PRO A 424 -18.66 17.73 -9.51
CA PRO A 424 -19.55 18.63 -10.22
C PRO A 424 -19.74 19.95 -9.47
N ALA A 425 -19.83 21.05 -10.21
CA ALA A 425 -20.12 22.38 -9.70
C ALA A 425 -21.13 23.07 -10.63
N TRP A 426 -22.28 23.45 -10.09
CA TRP A 426 -23.33 24.16 -10.82
C TRP A 426 -22.91 25.60 -11.09
N THR A 427 -23.19 26.11 -12.30
CA THR A 427 -23.20 27.55 -12.53
C THR A 427 -24.29 28.21 -11.68
N PRO A 428 -24.15 29.49 -11.29
CA PRO A 428 -25.14 30.16 -10.43
C PRO A 428 -26.56 30.22 -11.03
N ASP A 429 -26.66 30.21 -12.36
CA ASP A 429 -27.92 30.17 -13.10
C ASP A 429 -28.51 28.76 -13.25
N GLY A 430 -27.80 27.71 -12.82
CA GLY A 430 -28.20 26.31 -12.94
C GLY A 430 -28.21 25.75 -14.36
N ALA A 431 -27.68 26.48 -15.35
CA ALA A 431 -27.74 26.06 -16.76
C ALA A 431 -26.64 25.07 -17.15
N GLN A 432 -25.49 25.10 -16.46
CA GLN A 432 -24.32 24.27 -16.78
C GLN A 432 -23.69 23.66 -15.53
N ILE A 433 -22.92 22.59 -15.73
CA ILE A 433 -22.10 21.98 -14.69
C ILE A 433 -20.64 21.96 -15.16
N ALA A 434 -19.74 22.48 -14.33
CA ALA A 434 -18.30 22.27 -14.46
C ALA A 434 -17.87 21.04 -13.67
N PHE A 435 -16.89 20.30 -14.16
CA PHE A 435 -16.37 19.10 -13.52
C PHE A 435 -14.94 18.81 -13.97
N SER A 436 -14.20 18.02 -13.19
CA SER A 436 -12.91 17.51 -13.64
C SER A 436 -13.10 16.31 -14.57
N CYS A 437 -12.32 16.26 -15.64
CA CYS A 437 -12.43 15.28 -16.73
C CYS A 437 -11.04 14.85 -17.24
N GLN A 438 -10.96 13.75 -17.99
CA GLN A 438 -9.70 13.25 -18.58
C GLN A 438 -9.80 12.95 -20.09
N PRO A 439 -10.27 13.88 -20.95
CA PRO A 439 -10.29 13.65 -22.39
C PRO A 439 -8.90 13.81 -23.04
N LYS A 440 -8.00 14.62 -22.48
CA LYS A 440 -6.67 14.91 -23.05
C LYS A 440 -5.54 15.02 -22.01
N GLY A 441 -5.81 15.59 -20.84
CA GLY A 441 -4.87 15.77 -19.73
C GLY A 441 -5.08 14.80 -18.57
N VAL A 442 -4.34 15.01 -17.48
CA VAL A 442 -4.37 14.14 -16.28
C VAL A 442 -5.54 14.52 -15.33
N GLY A 443 -6.19 15.66 -15.57
CA GLY A 443 -7.31 16.19 -14.79
C GLY A 443 -7.76 17.55 -15.31
N ASP A 444 -8.22 17.58 -16.56
CA ASP A 444 -8.75 18.78 -17.22
C ASP A 444 -9.98 19.32 -16.49
N VAL A 445 -10.34 20.57 -16.77
CA VAL A 445 -11.61 21.17 -16.34
C VAL A 445 -12.54 21.23 -17.55
N CYS A 446 -13.69 20.56 -17.46
CA CYS A 446 -14.73 20.55 -18.49
C CYS A 446 -16.01 21.23 -18.00
N ALA A 447 -16.86 21.63 -18.94
CA ALA A 447 -18.24 22.02 -18.66
C ALA A 447 -19.22 21.39 -19.66
N ALA A 448 -20.45 21.15 -19.19
CA ALA A 448 -21.55 20.65 -20.02
C ALA A 448 -22.89 21.29 -19.65
N PRO A 449 -23.79 21.51 -20.63
CA PRO A 449 -25.17 21.94 -20.38
C PRO A 449 -25.99 20.90 -19.61
N VAL A 450 -26.83 21.36 -18.68
CA VAL A 450 -27.63 20.49 -17.79
C VAL A 450 -28.70 19.69 -18.53
N ASP A 451 -29.15 20.15 -19.68
CA ASP A 451 -30.13 19.45 -20.51
C ASP A 451 -29.57 18.21 -21.23
N GLY A 452 -28.26 17.97 -21.13
CA GLY A 452 -27.59 16.83 -21.76
C GLY A 452 -27.53 16.91 -23.29
N GLY A 453 -27.84 18.08 -23.88
CA GLY A 453 -27.93 18.27 -25.32
C GLY A 453 -26.59 18.49 -26.04
N GLY A 454 -25.47 18.56 -25.32
CA GLY A 454 -24.15 18.87 -25.88
C GLY A 454 -23.01 18.06 -25.28
N GLU A 455 -22.00 17.78 -26.11
CA GLU A 455 -20.73 17.18 -25.67
C GLU A 455 -20.01 18.08 -24.65
N PRO A 456 -19.38 17.51 -23.60
CA PRO A 456 -18.51 18.26 -22.71
C PRO A 456 -17.41 19.00 -23.49
N HIS A 457 -17.23 20.28 -23.20
CA HIS A 457 -16.12 21.06 -23.76
C HIS A 457 -15.08 21.36 -22.68
N VAL A 458 -13.81 21.41 -23.08
CA VAL A 458 -12.67 21.65 -22.18
C VAL A 458 -12.51 23.15 -21.97
N LEU A 459 -12.60 23.60 -20.71
CA LEU A 459 -12.33 24.97 -20.27
C LEU A 459 -10.84 25.20 -20.01
N TYR A 460 -10.14 24.16 -19.52
CA TYR A 460 -8.71 24.21 -19.22
C TYR A 460 -8.07 22.83 -19.36
N GLU A 461 -7.05 22.71 -20.21
CA GLU A 461 -6.23 21.50 -20.35
C GLU A 461 -5.16 21.50 -19.25
N SER A 462 -5.12 20.45 -18.42
CA SER A 462 -4.24 20.39 -17.27
C SER A 462 -3.31 19.19 -17.24
N ARG A 463 -2.10 19.45 -16.74
CA ARG A 463 -1.05 18.45 -16.52
C ARG A 463 -1.07 17.87 -15.11
N THR A 464 -1.92 18.39 -14.23
CA THR A 464 -2.02 18.00 -12.83
C THR A 464 -3.49 17.81 -12.45
N TRP A 465 -3.74 17.06 -11.38
CA TRP A 465 -5.09 16.77 -10.89
C TRP A 465 -5.79 18.04 -10.38
N LYS A 466 -7.11 18.10 -10.60
CA LYS A 466 -8.00 19.17 -10.13
C LYS A 466 -9.11 18.58 -9.28
N THR A 467 -9.43 19.22 -8.17
CA THR A 467 -10.50 18.78 -7.26
C THR A 467 -11.27 19.97 -6.68
N GLY A 468 -12.44 19.71 -6.10
CA GLY A 468 -13.23 20.72 -5.37
C GLY A 468 -13.59 21.95 -6.20
N LEU A 469 -14.32 21.77 -7.31
CA LEU A 469 -14.72 22.90 -8.14
C LEU A 469 -15.84 23.72 -7.46
N CYS A 470 -15.82 25.04 -7.61
CA CYS A 470 -16.85 25.95 -7.11
C CYS A 470 -16.95 27.20 -7.98
N TRP A 471 -18.16 27.55 -8.43
CA TRP A 471 -18.38 28.78 -9.20
C TRP A 471 -18.47 30.01 -8.29
N MET A 472 -17.92 31.13 -8.75
CA MET A 472 -18.23 32.42 -8.16
C MET A 472 -19.70 32.77 -8.41
N PRO A 473 -20.40 33.45 -7.48
CA PRO A 473 -21.80 33.88 -7.67
C PRO A 473 -22.03 34.77 -8.90
N ASP A 474 -20.97 35.43 -9.40
CA ASP A 474 -21.03 36.24 -10.61
C ASP A 474 -21.11 35.43 -11.92
N GLY A 475 -20.90 34.11 -11.86
CA GLY A 475 -20.89 33.20 -13.02
C GLY A 475 -19.73 33.42 -13.99
N LYS A 476 -18.78 34.29 -13.66
CA LYS A 476 -17.67 34.68 -14.56
C LYS A 476 -16.37 33.96 -14.23
N ARG A 477 -16.29 33.29 -13.08
CA ARG A 477 -15.07 32.71 -12.55
C ARG A 477 -15.36 31.40 -11.82
N LEU A 478 -14.44 30.46 -11.92
CA LEU A 478 -14.50 29.14 -11.32
C LEU A 478 -13.26 28.92 -10.46
N LEU A 479 -13.43 28.49 -9.21
CA LEU A 479 -12.35 28.09 -8.32
C LEU A 479 -12.18 26.57 -8.35
N PHE A 480 -10.95 26.11 -8.13
CA PHE A 480 -10.62 24.71 -7.92
C PHE A 480 -9.34 24.56 -7.11
N ALA A 481 -9.17 23.39 -6.50
CA ALA A 481 -7.89 22.97 -5.93
C ALA A 481 -7.04 22.28 -7.00
N ASN A 482 -5.79 22.73 -7.12
CA ASN A 482 -4.80 22.25 -8.06
C ASN A 482 -3.68 21.51 -7.34
N GLN A 483 -3.39 20.28 -7.77
CA GLN A 483 -2.21 19.59 -7.29
C GLN A 483 -0.93 20.27 -7.82
N ASP A 484 -0.12 20.81 -6.92
CA ASP A 484 1.19 21.40 -7.24
C ASP A 484 2.33 20.52 -6.67
N PRO A 485 3.32 20.12 -7.49
CA PRO A 485 4.45 19.32 -7.03
C PRO A 485 5.35 19.95 -5.95
N LYS A 486 5.22 21.25 -5.66
CA LYS A 486 6.01 22.00 -4.66
C LYS A 486 5.19 22.38 -3.42
N THR A 487 3.92 22.74 -3.61
CA THR A 487 3.02 23.27 -2.56
C THR A 487 1.86 22.33 -2.21
N GLU A 488 1.90 21.07 -2.68
CA GLU A 488 0.88 20.03 -2.47
C GLU A 488 -0.44 20.30 -3.22
N GLN A 489 -1.32 21.15 -2.68
CA GLN A 489 -2.58 21.55 -3.30
C GLN A 489 -2.85 23.04 -3.06
N ASP A 490 -3.06 23.79 -4.12
CA ASP A 490 -3.32 25.24 -4.07
C ASP A 490 -4.71 25.56 -4.63
N ILE A 491 -5.35 26.63 -4.14
CA ILE A 491 -6.62 27.10 -4.70
C ILE A 491 -6.34 28.13 -5.79
N GLN A 492 -6.79 27.83 -7.00
CA GLN A 492 -6.67 28.68 -8.17
C GLN A 492 -8.05 29.10 -8.70
N MET A 493 -8.07 30.16 -9.50
CA MET A 493 -9.26 30.73 -10.13
C MET A 493 -9.08 30.79 -11.64
N LEU A 494 -10.07 30.26 -12.37
CA LEU A 494 -10.13 30.21 -13.82
C LEU A 494 -11.27 31.11 -14.34
N PRO A 495 -11.05 31.91 -15.39
CA PRO A 495 -12.13 32.63 -16.07
C PRO A 495 -13.14 31.66 -16.72
N ALA A 496 -14.44 32.00 -16.70
CA ALA A 496 -15.52 31.15 -17.24
C ALA A 496 -15.32 30.78 -18.72
N GLY A 497 -14.73 31.70 -19.51
CA GLY A 497 -14.42 31.47 -20.92
C GLY A 497 -13.17 30.64 -21.18
N GLY A 498 -12.53 30.10 -20.13
CA GLY A 498 -11.22 29.46 -20.20
C GLY A 498 -10.06 30.44 -20.14
N GLY A 499 -8.84 29.93 -20.33
CA GLY A 499 -7.58 30.69 -20.25
C GLY A 499 -6.66 30.20 -19.13
N GLU A 500 -5.72 31.05 -18.72
CA GLU A 500 -4.77 30.72 -17.67
C GLU A 500 -5.36 30.95 -16.26
N PRO A 501 -5.25 29.98 -15.33
CA PRO A 501 -5.65 30.17 -13.95
C PRO A 501 -4.75 31.15 -13.19
N THR A 502 -5.30 31.82 -12.18
CA THR A 502 -4.56 32.68 -11.24
C THR A 502 -4.63 32.11 -9.82
N ASP A 503 -3.52 32.16 -9.09
CA ASP A 503 -3.46 31.71 -7.70
C ASP A 503 -4.33 32.60 -6.78
N ILE A 504 -5.20 31.99 -5.99
CA ILE A 504 -5.98 32.66 -4.92
C ILE A 504 -5.35 32.39 -3.56
N LEU A 505 -4.95 31.14 -3.34
CA LEU A 505 -4.26 30.69 -2.14
C LEU A 505 -3.17 29.70 -2.55
N ARG A 506 -1.95 30.05 -2.18
CA ARG A 506 -0.76 29.24 -2.43
C ARG A 506 0.16 29.30 -1.24
N THR A 507 0.21 28.24 -0.46
CA THR A 507 1.08 28.16 0.72
C THR A 507 1.79 26.81 0.78
N PRO A 508 2.69 26.57 1.74
CA PRO A 508 3.29 25.25 1.94
C PRO A 508 2.31 24.16 2.44
N PHE A 509 1.03 24.51 2.65
CA PHE A 509 0.01 23.62 3.18
C PHE A 509 -0.89 23.09 2.06
N THR A 510 -1.56 21.96 2.29
CA THR A 510 -2.62 21.49 1.39
C THR A 510 -3.84 22.39 1.57
N GLU A 511 -4.36 22.96 0.49
CA GLU A 511 -5.65 23.67 0.44
C GLU A 511 -6.63 23.04 -0.54
N GLN A 512 -7.83 22.71 -0.06
CA GLN A 512 -8.81 21.93 -0.84
C GLN A 512 -10.26 22.31 -0.50
N PHE A 513 -11.19 21.85 -1.34
CA PHE A 513 -12.64 22.09 -1.22
C PHE A 513 -13.03 23.56 -1.05
N PRO A 514 -12.64 24.45 -2.00
CA PRO A 514 -13.08 25.84 -1.99
C PRO A 514 -14.61 25.94 -2.09
N GLU A 515 -15.19 26.81 -1.29
CA GLU A 515 -16.62 27.14 -1.30
C GLU A 515 -16.78 28.66 -1.10
N VAL A 516 -17.38 29.33 -2.09
CA VAL A 516 -17.55 30.79 -2.07
C VAL A 516 -18.87 31.15 -1.40
N SER A 517 -18.88 32.19 -0.57
CA SER A 517 -20.13 32.68 0.03
C SER A 517 -21.10 33.22 -1.04
N PRO A 518 -22.43 33.18 -0.82
CA PRO A 518 -23.41 33.61 -1.83
C PRO A 518 -23.26 35.08 -2.27
N ASP A 519 -22.71 35.93 -1.42
CA ASP A 519 -22.41 37.33 -1.73
C ASP A 519 -21.07 37.54 -2.48
N GLY A 520 -20.30 36.47 -2.69
CA GLY A 520 -19.01 36.48 -3.36
C GLY A 520 -17.86 37.09 -2.56
N SER A 521 -18.07 37.43 -1.29
CA SER A 521 -17.09 38.18 -0.50
C SER A 521 -16.07 37.28 0.24
N ARG A 522 -16.40 36.01 0.48
CA ARG A 522 -15.61 35.08 1.29
C ARG A 522 -15.37 33.75 0.62
N LEU A 523 -14.27 33.14 1.01
CA LEU A 523 -13.87 31.78 0.63
C LEU A 523 -13.76 30.93 1.90
N ALA A 524 -14.59 29.89 1.98
CA ALA A 524 -14.37 28.77 2.88
C ALA A 524 -13.50 27.71 2.19
N PHE A 525 -12.60 27.07 2.92
CA PHE A 525 -11.70 26.04 2.40
C PHE A 525 -11.20 25.14 3.53
N VAL A 526 -10.65 23.98 3.17
CA VAL A 526 -10.03 23.05 4.11
C VAL A 526 -8.51 23.16 3.97
N SER A 527 -7.79 23.23 5.10
CA SER A 527 -6.33 23.27 5.10
C SER A 527 -5.71 22.50 6.26
N ASN A 528 -4.49 21.98 6.08
CA ASN A 528 -3.71 21.32 7.13
C ASN A 528 -2.76 22.27 7.89
N MET A 529 -2.93 23.59 7.79
CA MET A 529 -2.02 24.58 8.39
C MET A 529 -1.87 24.48 9.92
N SER A 530 -2.83 23.88 10.63
CA SER A 530 -2.75 23.61 12.07
C SER A 530 -2.04 22.29 12.42
N GLY A 531 -1.57 21.53 11.41
CA GLY A 531 -1.07 20.16 11.54
C GLY A 531 -2.14 19.09 11.34
N ARG A 532 -3.42 19.47 11.17
CA ARG A 532 -4.53 18.59 10.79
C ARG A 532 -5.51 19.34 9.89
N PHE A 533 -6.35 18.62 9.14
CA PHE A 533 -7.33 19.27 8.27
C PHE A 533 -8.42 19.98 9.09
N GLU A 534 -8.48 21.29 8.93
CA GLU A 534 -9.48 22.19 9.54
C GLU A 534 -10.17 23.03 8.47
N VAL A 535 -11.37 23.51 8.78
CA VAL A 535 -12.12 24.47 7.96
C VAL A 535 -11.68 25.89 8.31
N TYR A 536 -11.33 26.66 7.28
CA TYR A 536 -10.97 28.06 7.36
C TYR A 536 -11.90 28.89 6.49
N VAL A 537 -12.11 30.16 6.88
CA VAL A 537 -12.79 31.17 6.06
C VAL A 537 -11.90 32.39 5.94
N ARG A 538 -11.82 32.98 4.75
CA ARG A 538 -11.10 34.23 4.50
C ARG A 538 -11.86 35.18 3.58
N ASN A 539 -11.50 36.45 3.63
CA ASN A 539 -11.97 37.43 2.64
C ASN A 539 -11.34 37.16 1.26
N LEU A 540 -12.15 37.18 0.20
CA LEU A 540 -11.73 36.87 -1.16
C LEU A 540 -11.02 38.06 -1.85
N SER A 541 -11.35 39.30 -1.46
CA SER A 541 -10.72 40.53 -1.98
C SER A 541 -9.25 40.73 -1.53
N GLY A 542 -8.72 39.85 -0.69
CA GLY A 542 -7.45 40.06 0.02
C GLY A 542 -7.62 41.01 1.24
N GLY A 543 -6.68 40.93 2.19
CA GLY A 543 -6.67 41.74 3.43
C GLY A 543 -6.59 40.92 4.73
N GLU A 544 -6.56 41.60 5.87
CA GLU A 544 -6.69 40.97 7.20
C GLU A 544 -8.10 40.37 7.38
N GLY A 545 -8.18 39.13 7.86
CA GLY A 545 -9.44 38.42 8.06
C GLY A 545 -9.37 36.98 7.59
N GLN A 546 -8.80 36.12 8.45
CA GLN A 546 -8.89 34.66 8.33
C GLN A 546 -9.40 34.10 9.65
N TRP A 547 -10.43 33.27 9.59
CA TRP A 547 -11.01 32.60 10.73
C TRP A 547 -10.77 31.11 10.61
N GLN A 548 -10.18 30.52 11.65
CA GLN A 548 -10.21 29.07 11.84
C GLN A 548 -11.59 28.72 12.41
N ILE A 549 -12.38 27.97 11.65
CA ILE A 549 -13.75 27.64 12.02
C ILE A 549 -13.82 26.37 12.87
N SER A 550 -13.01 25.36 12.55
CA SER A 550 -12.91 24.12 13.32
C SER A 550 -11.57 24.01 14.05
N THR A 551 -11.57 23.38 15.22
CA THR A 551 -10.38 23.22 16.08
C THR A 551 -10.01 21.75 16.35
N ASP A 552 -10.92 20.83 16.05
CA ASP A 552 -10.78 19.40 16.33
C ASP A 552 -10.94 18.56 15.05
N GLY A 553 -10.66 19.18 13.91
CA GLY A 553 -10.77 18.64 12.56
C GLY A 553 -12.10 18.95 11.90
N GLY A 554 -12.03 19.24 10.61
CA GLY A 554 -13.22 19.52 9.81
C GLY A 554 -12.98 19.42 8.30
N GLY A 555 -14.06 19.23 7.56
CA GLY A 555 -14.06 19.15 6.11
C GLY A 555 -15.40 19.51 5.48
N ASN A 556 -15.44 19.55 4.15
CA ASN A 556 -16.65 19.73 3.35
C ASN A 556 -17.50 20.96 3.73
N PRO A 557 -16.93 22.18 3.76
CA PRO A 557 -17.71 23.37 4.07
C PRO A 557 -18.79 23.63 2.99
N ARG A 558 -19.98 24.06 3.41
CA ARG A 558 -21.09 24.50 2.55
C ARG A 558 -21.76 25.73 3.12
N TRP A 559 -22.08 26.71 2.29
CA TRP A 559 -22.90 27.85 2.69
C TRP A 559 -24.38 27.56 2.49
N ARG A 560 -25.23 28.06 3.39
CA ARG A 560 -26.65 28.25 3.08
C ARG A 560 -26.78 29.32 2.00
N SER A 561 -27.81 29.23 1.15
CA SER A 561 -27.98 30.12 -0.01
C SER A 561 -28.09 31.61 0.35
N ASP A 562 -28.51 31.95 1.57
CA ASP A 562 -28.59 33.33 2.05
C ASP A 562 -27.33 33.82 2.79
N GLY A 563 -26.31 32.97 2.92
CA GLY A 563 -25.02 33.27 3.55
C GLY A 563 -25.06 33.45 5.07
N ARG A 564 -26.19 33.18 5.73
CA ARG A 564 -26.34 33.35 7.20
C ARG A 564 -25.92 32.14 8.01
N GLU A 565 -25.74 30.98 7.38
CA GLU A 565 -25.26 29.77 8.02
C GLU A 565 -24.21 29.12 7.13
N MET A 566 -23.19 28.54 7.75
CA MET A 566 -22.25 27.63 7.09
C MET A 566 -22.32 26.28 7.80
N PHE A 567 -22.24 25.20 7.04
CA PHE A 567 -22.21 23.84 7.54
C PHE A 567 -20.86 23.19 7.22
N TYR A 568 -20.40 22.29 8.08
CA TYR A 568 -19.23 21.48 7.81
C TYR A 568 -19.30 20.16 8.57
N GLU A 569 -18.52 19.19 8.14
CA GLU A 569 -18.37 17.90 8.80
C GLU A 569 -17.17 17.95 9.75
N SER A 570 -17.37 17.61 11.03
CA SER A 570 -16.29 17.51 12.02
C SER A 570 -15.64 16.13 12.03
N ALA A 571 -14.39 16.04 12.49
CA ALA A 571 -13.64 14.77 12.55
C ALA A 571 -14.34 13.64 13.32
N ASP A 572 -14.99 13.99 14.43
CA ASP A 572 -15.74 13.08 15.31
C ASP A 572 -17.12 12.71 14.76
N GLY A 573 -17.41 13.09 13.53
CA GLY A 573 -18.59 12.64 12.77
C GLY A 573 -19.87 13.38 13.11
N TYR A 574 -19.77 14.67 13.42
CA TYR A 574 -20.95 15.54 13.52
C TYR A 574 -21.09 16.42 12.28
N LEU A 575 -22.34 16.68 11.91
CA LEU A 575 -22.66 17.84 11.11
C LEU A 575 -22.67 19.06 12.02
N MET A 576 -21.82 20.02 11.70
CA MET A 576 -21.67 21.28 12.43
C MET A 576 -22.34 22.41 11.65
N MET A 577 -22.91 23.37 12.37
CA MET A 577 -23.46 24.61 11.83
C MET A 577 -22.78 25.80 12.49
N VAL A 578 -22.46 26.81 11.71
CA VAL A 578 -21.86 28.07 12.15
C VAL A 578 -22.78 29.20 11.72
N PRO A 579 -23.42 29.92 12.65
CA PRO A 579 -24.20 31.09 12.29
C PRO A 579 -23.24 32.18 11.83
N TRP A 580 -23.57 32.88 10.76
CA TRP A 580 -22.77 33.96 10.21
C TRP A 580 -23.49 35.29 10.41
N GLN A 581 -22.83 36.22 11.09
CA GLN A 581 -23.39 37.55 11.30
C GLN A 581 -23.13 38.41 10.06
N ALA A 582 -24.17 39.05 9.54
CA ALA A 582 -24.00 40.10 8.54
C ALA A 582 -23.37 41.33 9.21
N GLY A 583 -22.38 41.94 8.56
CA GLY A 583 -21.82 43.21 9.05
C GLY A 583 -22.88 44.31 9.02
N ALA A 584 -23.04 45.05 10.11
CA ALA A 584 -23.90 46.22 10.12
C ALA A 584 -23.32 47.26 9.14
N ALA A 585 -24.12 47.69 8.15
CA ALA A 585 -23.79 48.85 7.34
C ALA A 585 -23.60 50.04 8.28
N SER A 586 -22.38 50.59 8.33
CA SER A 586 -22.04 51.69 9.21
C SER A 586 -22.88 52.93 8.87
N GLY A 587 -23.88 53.24 9.68
CA GLY A 587 -24.53 54.55 9.69
C GLY A 587 -23.57 55.65 10.16
N PRO A 588 -23.92 56.94 9.97
CA PRO A 588 -23.00 58.05 10.20
C PRO A 588 -22.59 58.12 11.67
N ARG A 589 -21.28 58.07 11.92
CA ARG A 589 -20.68 58.11 13.26
C ARG A 589 -20.98 59.43 13.97
N GLY A 590 -21.65 59.36 15.11
CA GLY A 590 -21.65 60.42 16.13
C GLY A 590 -21.23 59.86 17.49
N GLY A 591 -20.14 60.38 18.06
CA GLY A 591 -19.89 60.35 19.52
C GLY A 591 -18.70 59.52 20.05
N ARG A 592 -17.58 60.22 20.25
CA ARG A 592 -16.47 60.12 21.24
C ARG A 592 -15.86 58.76 21.71
N PRO A 593 -14.52 58.66 21.81
CA PRO A 593 -13.81 57.46 22.28
C PRO A 593 -13.50 57.49 23.79
N GLY A 594 -13.56 56.33 24.44
CA GLY A 594 -12.99 56.10 25.76
C GLY A 594 -13.03 54.62 26.14
N GLY A 595 -11.87 54.02 26.42
CA GLY A 595 -11.75 52.69 27.05
C GLY A 595 -10.87 51.70 26.31
N SER A 596 -9.66 51.51 26.81
CA SER A 596 -8.63 50.56 26.37
C SER A 596 -9.02 49.10 26.64
N ALA A 597 -9.01 48.26 25.59
CA ALA A 597 -8.85 46.81 25.69
C ALA A 597 -8.17 46.28 24.41
N ALA A 598 -7.09 45.53 24.58
CA ALA A 598 -6.38 44.83 23.51
C ALA A 598 -7.22 43.64 23.01
N GLY A 599 -7.51 43.65 21.71
CA GLY A 599 -8.19 42.57 20.98
C GLY A 599 -8.19 42.91 19.49
N THR A 600 -7.47 42.10 18.72
CA THR A 600 -7.18 42.26 17.29
C THR A 600 -8.42 42.24 16.40
N GLY A 601 -8.54 43.23 15.51
CA GLY A 601 -9.38 43.19 14.30
C GLY A 601 -10.73 43.91 14.39
N SER A 602 -10.75 45.24 14.42
CA SER A 602 -11.97 46.02 14.12
C SER A 602 -12.21 46.08 12.60
N GLY A 603 -12.58 44.96 11.99
CA GLY A 603 -13.16 44.93 10.65
C GLY A 603 -14.66 45.13 10.75
N SER A 604 -15.22 46.12 10.06
CA SER A 604 -16.66 46.40 9.98
C SER A 604 -17.44 45.38 9.12
N GLY A 605 -17.01 44.11 9.11
CA GLY A 605 -17.67 43.01 8.41
C GLY A 605 -17.96 41.90 9.42
N GLY A 606 -19.21 41.47 9.51
CA GLY A 606 -19.63 40.46 10.51
C GLY A 606 -18.83 39.15 10.38
N GLY A 607 -18.70 38.44 11.49
CA GLY A 607 -17.84 37.25 11.61
C GLY A 607 -18.61 35.96 11.87
N PRO A 608 -17.88 34.84 11.95
CA PRO A 608 -18.47 33.58 12.39
C PRO A 608 -18.93 33.69 13.85
N GLY A 609 -20.12 33.16 14.13
CA GLY A 609 -20.52 32.82 15.49
C GLY A 609 -19.91 31.50 15.94
N THR A 610 -20.31 31.04 17.13
CA THR A 610 -19.82 29.77 17.69
C THR A 610 -20.37 28.57 16.91
N PRO A 611 -19.51 27.62 16.47
CA PRO A 611 -19.98 26.36 15.88
C PRO A 611 -20.88 25.56 16.83
N VAL A 612 -21.95 24.98 16.29
CA VAL A 612 -22.93 24.17 17.02
C VAL A 612 -23.08 22.81 16.33
N ARG A 613 -23.14 21.73 17.12
CA ARG A 613 -23.46 20.38 16.63
C ARG A 613 -24.95 20.30 16.28
N LEU A 614 -25.28 19.88 15.06
CA LEU A 614 -26.66 19.58 14.67
C LEU A 614 -27.02 18.14 15.02
N PHE A 615 -26.30 17.17 14.44
CA PHE A 615 -26.48 15.75 14.70
C PHE A 615 -25.22 14.96 14.36
N GLN A 616 -25.10 13.77 14.92
CA GLN A 616 -24.01 12.84 14.63
C GLN A 616 -24.39 11.95 13.43
N PHE A 617 -23.44 11.71 12.53
CA PHE A 617 -23.60 10.71 11.48
C PHE A 617 -23.60 9.32 12.11
N SER A 618 -24.73 8.63 12.01
CA SER A 618 -24.94 7.30 12.61
C SER A 618 -23.91 6.24 12.15
N GLU A 619 -23.22 6.48 11.03
CA GLU A 619 -22.32 5.54 10.37
C GLU A 619 -20.82 5.89 10.51
N ARG A 620 -20.47 7.01 11.17
CA ARG A 620 -19.07 7.46 11.34
C ARG A 620 -18.43 7.04 12.66
N SER A 621 -19.02 6.08 13.37
CA SER A 621 -18.38 5.44 14.53
C SER A 621 -17.17 4.56 14.16
N GLU A 622 -16.87 4.44 12.86
CA GLU A 622 -15.84 3.55 12.32
C GLU A 622 -14.60 4.34 11.82
N PRO A 623 -13.37 3.95 12.22
CA PRO A 623 -12.12 4.55 11.75
C PRO A 623 -11.94 4.57 10.22
N GLY A 624 -11.12 5.48 9.69
CA GLY A 624 -10.69 5.52 8.27
C GLY A 624 -11.72 5.99 7.24
N GLN A 625 -12.83 6.59 7.66
CA GLN A 625 -13.76 7.31 6.77
C GLN A 625 -13.27 8.72 6.39
N PHE A 626 -12.09 9.14 6.86
CA PHE A 626 -11.49 10.41 6.45
C PHE A 626 -11.16 10.40 4.95
N GLY A 627 -11.87 11.24 4.18
CA GLY A 627 -11.75 11.35 2.72
C GLY A 627 -12.92 10.75 1.92
N LEU A 628 -13.83 10.02 2.57
CA LEU A 628 -15.17 9.78 2.02
C LEU A 628 -16.07 10.89 2.55
N GLU A 629 -16.37 11.86 1.68
CA GLU A 629 -17.29 12.96 1.99
C GLU A 629 -18.68 12.38 2.31
N VAL A 630 -19.01 12.25 3.59
CA VAL A 630 -20.34 11.82 4.04
C VAL A 630 -21.31 12.97 3.88
N PHE A 631 -20.90 14.18 4.27
CA PHE A 631 -21.68 15.38 4.01
C PHE A 631 -21.48 15.85 2.57
N GLY A 632 -22.55 15.76 1.78
CA GLY A 632 -22.56 16.19 0.39
C GLY A 632 -22.88 17.67 0.24
N ASP A 633 -24.14 18.01 0.55
CA ASP A 633 -24.69 19.35 0.34
C ASP A 633 -25.94 19.63 1.20
N VAL A 634 -26.39 20.88 1.21
CA VAL A 634 -27.56 21.37 1.96
C VAL A 634 -28.56 22.06 1.02
N THR A 635 -29.86 21.90 1.28
CA THR A 635 -30.89 22.61 0.51
C THR A 635 -30.79 24.13 0.70
N PRO A 636 -31.25 24.95 -0.27
CA PRO A 636 -31.17 26.41 -0.17
C PRO A 636 -31.77 26.97 1.13
N ASP A 637 -32.85 26.39 1.64
CA ASP A 637 -33.50 26.78 2.90
C ASP A 637 -32.75 26.36 4.17
N GLY A 638 -31.67 25.58 4.05
CA GLY A 638 -30.89 25.05 5.17
C GLY A 638 -31.61 24.00 6.02
N GLN A 639 -32.69 23.39 5.52
CA GLN A 639 -33.52 22.47 6.32
C GLN A 639 -33.25 20.99 6.07
N ARG A 640 -32.74 20.63 4.88
CA ARG A 640 -32.42 19.25 4.51
C ARG A 640 -30.97 19.11 4.06
N PHE A 641 -30.35 18.02 4.45
CA PHE A 641 -28.96 17.69 4.14
C PHE A 641 -28.92 16.42 3.31
N LEU A 642 -28.15 16.46 2.23
CA LEU A 642 -27.89 15.30 1.40
C LEU A 642 -26.58 14.66 1.86
N LEU A 643 -26.68 13.44 2.39
CA LEU A 643 -25.55 12.66 2.84
C LEU A 643 -25.26 11.50 1.87
N ASN A 644 -23.98 11.18 1.71
CA ASN A 644 -23.50 10.01 0.98
C ASN A 644 -23.07 8.95 1.99
N VAL A 645 -23.92 7.97 2.19
CA VAL A 645 -23.95 7.13 3.37
C VAL A 645 -23.40 5.74 3.02
N PRO A 646 -22.20 5.34 3.48
CA PRO A 646 -21.56 4.08 3.08
C PRO A 646 -22.35 2.85 3.53
N THR A 647 -22.76 2.00 2.59
CA THR A 647 -23.44 0.73 2.90
C THR A 647 -22.45 -0.42 3.15
N THR A 648 -21.17 -0.21 2.81
CA THR A 648 -20.05 -1.12 3.09
C THR A 648 -19.06 -0.47 4.05
N SER A 649 -18.79 -1.09 5.20
CA SER A 649 -17.90 -0.51 6.22
C SER A 649 -16.41 -0.60 5.81
N PRO A 650 -15.61 0.47 5.92
CA PRO A 650 -14.16 0.42 5.67
C PRO A 650 -13.40 -0.51 6.63
N THR A 651 -13.92 -0.76 7.83
CA THR A 651 -13.28 -1.64 8.82
C THR A 651 -13.33 -3.11 8.46
N SER A 652 -14.18 -3.51 7.51
CA SER A 652 -14.15 -4.87 6.98
C SER A 652 -13.06 -5.09 5.93
N ILE A 653 -12.35 -4.04 5.49
CA ILE A 653 -11.25 -4.18 4.53
C ILE A 653 -9.99 -4.60 5.30
N GLY A 654 -9.57 -5.86 5.11
CA GLY A 654 -8.31 -6.40 5.63
C GLY A 654 -7.32 -6.71 4.51
N PHE A 655 -6.04 -6.85 4.86
CA PHE A 655 -5.08 -7.43 3.92
C PHE A 655 -5.32 -8.93 3.81
N HIS A 656 -5.14 -9.49 2.62
CA HIS A 656 -5.07 -10.93 2.42
C HIS A 656 -3.61 -11.34 2.35
N ALA A 657 -3.22 -12.30 3.19
CA ALA A 657 -1.89 -12.90 3.18
C ALA A 657 -1.98 -14.33 2.66
N ILE A 658 -1.08 -14.70 1.75
CA ILE A 658 -0.88 -16.04 1.24
C ILE A 658 0.56 -16.45 1.55
N THR A 659 0.76 -17.54 2.30
CA THR A 659 2.09 -18.15 2.44
C THR A 659 2.32 -19.14 1.31
N HIS A 660 3.58 -19.37 0.96
CA HIS A 660 3.99 -20.29 -0.11
C HIS A 660 3.19 -20.12 -1.41
N TRP A 661 2.97 -18.87 -1.87
CA TRP A 661 2.13 -18.57 -3.05
C TRP A 661 2.53 -19.34 -4.31
N ARG A 662 3.80 -19.73 -4.42
CA ARG A 662 4.35 -20.56 -5.51
C ARG A 662 3.72 -21.96 -5.60
N SER A 663 3.11 -22.44 -4.53
CA SER A 663 2.38 -23.73 -4.51
C SER A 663 0.94 -23.62 -5.03
N LEU A 664 0.46 -22.40 -5.32
CA LEU A 664 -0.88 -22.22 -5.87
C LEU A 664 -0.99 -22.86 -7.26
N PRO A 665 -2.13 -23.47 -7.60
CA PRO A 665 -2.38 -23.99 -8.93
C PRO A 665 -2.17 -22.91 -9.99
N GLY A 666 -1.21 -23.10 -10.90
CA GLY A 666 -0.85 -22.15 -11.95
C GLY A 666 0.35 -21.24 -11.66
N ALA A 667 0.86 -21.18 -10.42
CA ALA A 667 2.01 -20.34 -10.07
C ALA A 667 3.37 -20.93 -10.53
N THR A 668 3.42 -22.25 -10.78
CA THR A 668 4.55 -22.91 -11.45
C THR A 668 4.25 -23.07 -12.93
N ALA A 669 4.98 -22.35 -13.79
CA ALA A 669 5.02 -22.65 -15.21
C ALA A 669 5.40 -24.13 -15.40
N LYS A 670 4.73 -24.81 -16.33
CA LYS A 670 5.12 -26.15 -16.77
C LYS A 670 6.42 -26.12 -17.57
#